data_AF-A0A1X0P5I8-F1
#
_entry.id   AF-A0A1X0P5I8-F1
#
_cell.length_a   1.000
_cell.length_b   1.000
_cell.length_c   1.000
_cell.angle_alpha   90.00
_cell.angle_beta   90.00
_cell.angle_gamma   90.00
#
_symmetry.space_group_name_H-M   'P 1'
#
loop_
_entity.id
_entity.type
_entity.pdbx_description
1 polymer ?
#
loop_
_entity_poly.entity_id
_entity_poly.type
_entity_poly.pdbx_seq_one_letter_code
_entity_poly.pdbx_strand_id
1 'polypeptide(L)'
;MLRRFAVGSTVLVHMRFDGSGEGEAQEAVRYKKLPSSMQPKPLPNNFTPFPLPKYDEDLGFGPVRLRNIPDIEKAKQREKQKEVAVMESIMEGEMGNEQLQESSTLQLQTKKEEKDEEILHSFSSEELSFSSSSGDALGGYSVSSDYPLIDRLYCERSLEDLLSQFMDRPQVEARSAALADMASTIQHRTDEELVRMFEEISSPFTPDGRGLNFLGTVVRKYGRPFRVTTSLLTAYVNLVNAASVVFVQEQPWRLSNNPKLIIQLLHFMALIKIFEPNKWFTFSNHAPSNRADYKHPRGTNKNTAFWCTGEDLFDHMLWLIEEGEGEEKSLLLDLCSNDQLVDLLNGFAAVMPDGKAIGSVFNSIMKIFVQRIQMHPNDSWKPEDIATIERMYFTSVMADSSNKDLLKFLLNNTIYPRGADFFAAVSRERDEMVHEKALSMLQESIDKSNKEGDTSTLLALLESGSELLLSISNKDIAYNFAMRNEFDQRILKSFTYFDVIAEKLQVEQSRISAQIPVSLRDVQVQLCSSMRENVLSASETMKTSLDSLPNYLAKHPKRRFSQSLRTMLSQLEYLNSMDSVFLLHSSLMTTSTDQLISAVRRLPTGKDSLIVTSSCLRELSVKSFTSPKIKEREACKQALEIIAYELEKGRVVLVPFSEEIRLHDAGAYCDEDLMLWSIAAFFARELPLVKVHTLMHSDCTARTPYRFLKGQHHLLSSTNSLYDKDAPLLSALYSKELKLVTHHTKLRTAVRDRVNTLHYYNPVRARFVYRRDKALFDKYHVTARNLAPGFSRGGLKHDWRGLGVYTPDHPQVPYTPITKVQSEESSVNV
;
A
#
# COMPACT_ATOMS: atom_id res chain seq x y z
N MET A 1 -39.81 -5.62 -114.59
CA MET A 1 -39.15 -6.86 -115.04
C MET A 1 -39.01 -7.79 -113.84
N LEU A 2 -39.66 -8.95 -113.94
CA LEU A 2 -39.49 -10.18 -113.15
C LEU A 2 -37.98 -10.54 -113.04
N ARG A 3 -37.39 -11.21 -112.03
CA ARG A 3 -37.86 -12.25 -111.08
C ARG A 3 -36.80 -12.50 -109.98
N ARG A 4 -37.29 -12.82 -108.78
CA ARG A 4 -36.85 -13.79 -107.74
C ARG A 4 -35.55 -14.59 -107.97
N PHE A 5 -34.78 -14.80 -106.90
CA PHE A 5 -34.59 -16.13 -106.27
C PHE A 5 -34.13 -16.00 -104.80
N ALA A 6 -34.76 -16.80 -103.93
CA ALA A 6 -34.39 -17.04 -102.54
C ALA A 6 -33.36 -18.19 -102.47
N VAL A 7 -32.40 -18.09 -101.54
CA VAL A 7 -31.54 -19.16 -101.00
C VAL A 7 -31.13 -18.63 -99.61
N GLY A 8 -31.32 -19.27 -98.45
CA GLY A 8 -31.20 -20.68 -98.09
C GLY A 8 -30.13 -20.76 -96.99
N SER A 9 -30.49 -21.30 -95.84
CA SER A 9 -29.66 -21.45 -94.64
C SER A 9 -28.53 -22.46 -94.87
N THR A 10 -27.38 -22.04 -95.37
CA THR A 10 -26.06 -22.68 -95.24
C THR A 10 -25.02 -21.83 -95.98
N VAL A 11 -24.38 -20.89 -95.29
CA VAL A 11 -23.12 -20.29 -95.78
C VAL A 11 -22.00 -20.82 -94.88
N LEU A 12 -21.38 -21.91 -95.33
CA LEU A 12 -20.11 -22.38 -94.78
C LEU A 12 -19.03 -21.37 -95.17
N VAL A 13 -18.52 -20.64 -94.18
CA VAL A 13 -17.31 -19.83 -94.35
C VAL A 13 -16.14 -20.80 -94.45
N HIS A 14 -15.70 -21.12 -95.67
CA HIS A 14 -14.42 -21.78 -95.87
C HIS A 14 -13.29 -20.79 -95.56
N MET A 15 -12.54 -21.03 -94.47
CA MET A 15 -11.22 -20.42 -94.32
C MET A 15 -10.38 -20.86 -95.51
N ARG A 16 -9.72 -19.91 -96.20
CA ARG A 16 -9.18 -20.13 -97.56
C ARG A 16 -8.07 -21.19 -97.67
N PHE A 17 -7.56 -21.72 -96.55
CA PHE A 17 -6.58 -22.81 -96.51
C PHE A 17 -6.82 -23.66 -95.25
N ASP A 18 -6.88 -24.99 -95.40
CA ASP A 18 -6.91 -25.94 -94.29
C ASP A 18 -5.51 -26.02 -93.64
N GLY A 19 -5.26 -25.10 -92.70
CA GLY A 19 -4.11 -25.16 -91.79
C GLY A 19 -4.26 -26.22 -90.68
N SER A 20 -5.08 -27.25 -90.90
CA SER A 20 -5.32 -28.37 -89.97
C SER A 20 -4.64 -29.62 -90.49
N GLY A 21 -3.31 -29.58 -90.53
CA GLY A 21 -2.50 -30.79 -90.52
C GLY A 21 -2.56 -31.40 -89.12
N GLU A 22 -2.95 -32.67 -89.07
CA GLU A 22 -2.91 -33.61 -87.95
C GLU A 22 -2.23 -33.09 -86.65
N GLY A 23 -3.01 -33.01 -85.57
CA GLY A 23 -2.50 -33.14 -84.21
C GLY A 23 -2.16 -31.87 -83.43
N GLU A 24 -1.37 -30.91 -83.95
CA GLU A 24 -0.71 -29.95 -83.03
C GLU A 24 -0.55 -28.49 -83.55
N ALA A 25 -1.11 -28.11 -84.70
CA ALA A 25 -0.74 -26.83 -85.35
C ALA A 25 -1.66 -25.60 -85.11
N GLN A 26 -2.89 -25.73 -84.60
CA GLN A 26 -3.71 -24.55 -84.20
C GLN A 26 -3.34 -23.99 -82.82
N GLU A 27 -2.53 -24.71 -82.04
CA GLU A 27 -1.97 -24.21 -80.77
C GLU A 27 -0.66 -23.40 -80.93
N ALA A 28 -0.09 -23.31 -82.15
CA ALA A 28 1.23 -22.71 -82.36
C ALA A 28 1.25 -21.17 -82.25
N VAL A 29 0.10 -20.49 -82.40
CA VAL A 29 0.00 -19.03 -82.24
C VAL A 29 -0.64 -18.71 -80.89
N ARG A 30 0.19 -18.49 -79.86
CA ARG A 30 -0.25 -17.99 -78.55
C ARG A 30 0.21 -16.55 -78.37
N TYR A 31 -0.69 -15.68 -77.88
CA TYR A 31 -0.33 -14.31 -77.50
C TYR A 31 0.39 -14.32 -76.14
N LYS A 32 1.39 -13.45 -75.95
CA LYS A 32 1.98 -13.23 -74.63
C LYS A 32 0.90 -12.74 -73.66
N LYS A 33 0.88 -13.26 -72.42
CA LYS A 33 -0.07 -12.83 -71.38
C LYS A 33 0.14 -11.35 -71.08
N LEU A 34 -0.74 -10.50 -71.61
CA LEU A 34 -0.68 -9.06 -71.41
C LEU A 34 -1.05 -8.72 -69.94
N PRO A 35 -0.33 -7.77 -69.29
CA PRO A 35 -0.74 -7.24 -67.99
C PRO A 35 -2.15 -6.64 -68.05
N SER A 36 -2.85 -6.60 -66.92
CA SER A 36 -4.21 -6.03 -66.84
C SER A 36 -4.27 -4.56 -67.24
N SER A 37 -3.13 -3.84 -67.28
CA SER A 37 -3.01 -2.47 -67.80
C SER A 37 -3.07 -2.37 -69.32
N MET A 38 -2.70 -3.41 -70.07
CA MET A 38 -2.69 -3.44 -71.55
C MET A 38 -3.90 -4.16 -72.14
N GLN A 39 -4.65 -4.90 -71.33
CA GLN A 39 -5.91 -5.53 -71.73
C GLN A 39 -7.03 -4.48 -71.84
N PRO A 40 -7.92 -4.56 -72.85
CA PRO A 40 -9.06 -3.66 -72.95
C PRO A 40 -9.92 -3.79 -71.69
N LYS A 41 -10.31 -2.65 -71.11
CA LYS A 41 -11.22 -2.63 -69.96
C LYS A 41 -12.66 -2.79 -70.46
N PRO A 42 -13.49 -3.63 -69.82
CA PRO A 42 -14.92 -3.66 -70.11
C PRO A 42 -15.51 -2.29 -69.78
N LEU A 43 -16.24 -1.71 -70.74
CA LEU A 43 -16.92 -0.43 -70.56
C LEU A 43 -18.38 -0.68 -70.17
N PRO A 44 -18.94 0.05 -69.20
CA PRO A 44 -20.36 -0.03 -68.90
C PRO A 44 -21.19 0.41 -70.12
N ASN A 45 -22.43 -0.09 -70.23
CA ASN A 45 -23.24 0.11 -71.43
C ASN A 45 -23.49 1.59 -71.73
N ASN A 46 -23.76 2.36 -70.69
CA ASN A 46 -24.10 3.78 -70.79
C ASN A 46 -22.85 4.66 -70.65
N PHE A 47 -21.67 4.10 -70.95
CA PHE A 47 -20.40 4.80 -70.91
C PHE A 47 -20.26 5.79 -72.07
N THR A 48 -19.97 7.03 -71.73
CA THR A 48 -19.54 8.08 -72.64
C THR A 48 -18.13 8.55 -72.28
N PRO A 49 -17.21 8.70 -73.24
CA PRO A 49 -15.86 9.19 -72.97
C PRO A 49 -15.88 10.70 -72.66
N PHE A 50 -14.93 11.17 -71.85
CA PHE A 50 -14.72 12.60 -71.63
C PHE A 50 -14.45 13.32 -72.97
N PRO A 51 -15.07 14.48 -73.25
CA PRO A 51 -15.79 15.38 -72.32
C PRO A 51 -17.32 15.21 -72.28
N LEU A 52 -17.87 14.11 -72.81
CA LEU A 52 -19.32 13.91 -72.78
C LEU A 52 -19.82 13.69 -71.35
N PRO A 53 -20.99 14.24 -70.98
CA PRO A 53 -21.57 13.99 -69.67
C PRO A 53 -22.00 12.52 -69.55
N LYS A 54 -22.12 12.06 -68.31
CA LYS A 54 -22.62 10.73 -67.98
C LYS A 54 -24.10 10.60 -68.34
N TYR A 55 -24.54 9.37 -68.57
CA TYR A 55 -25.94 9.06 -68.71
C TYR A 55 -26.68 9.19 -67.37
N ASP A 56 -27.89 9.74 -67.42
CA ASP A 56 -28.85 9.82 -66.32
C ASP A 56 -30.28 9.70 -66.90
N GLU A 57 -31.24 9.23 -66.10
CA GLU A 57 -32.61 8.98 -66.58
C GLU A 57 -33.35 10.28 -66.95
N ASP A 58 -33.06 11.37 -66.25
CA ASP A 58 -33.75 12.66 -66.42
C ASP A 58 -33.37 13.37 -67.73
N LEU A 59 -32.11 13.25 -68.16
CA LEU A 59 -31.54 13.99 -69.30
C LEU A 59 -30.94 13.07 -70.37
N GLY A 60 -31.03 11.75 -70.21
CA GLY A 60 -30.34 10.77 -71.04
C GLY A 60 -28.84 11.00 -71.00
N PHE A 61 -28.22 11.25 -72.17
CA PHE A 61 -26.79 11.55 -72.28
C PHE A 61 -26.44 13.02 -71.99
N GLY A 62 -27.17 13.67 -71.08
CA GLY A 62 -26.92 15.02 -70.57
C GLY A 62 -27.00 16.15 -71.61
N PRO A 63 -26.78 17.41 -71.19
CA PRO A 63 -26.83 18.56 -72.08
C PRO A 63 -25.57 18.65 -72.94
N VAL A 64 -25.69 18.30 -74.22
CA VAL A 64 -24.61 18.44 -75.21
C VAL A 64 -24.93 19.52 -76.24
N ARG A 65 -23.97 20.41 -76.51
CA ARG A 65 -24.12 21.49 -77.51
C ARG A 65 -23.98 21.01 -78.96
N LEU A 66 -23.47 19.79 -79.15
CA LEU A 66 -23.19 19.17 -80.45
C LEU A 66 -24.29 18.16 -80.82
N ARG A 67 -24.56 17.99 -82.11
CA ARG A 67 -25.49 16.97 -82.65
C ARG A 67 -24.71 15.88 -83.41
N ASN A 68 -25.30 14.69 -83.56
CA ASN A 68 -24.73 13.53 -84.25
C ASN A 68 -23.41 13.02 -83.65
N ILE A 69 -23.33 12.95 -82.32
CA ILE A 69 -22.13 12.50 -81.62
C ILE A 69 -22.03 10.96 -81.74
N PRO A 70 -21.02 10.41 -82.42
CA PRO A 70 -20.93 8.98 -82.70
C PRO A 70 -20.77 8.14 -81.42
N ASP A 71 -20.14 8.69 -80.38
CA ASP A 71 -19.94 7.98 -79.11
C ASP A 71 -21.24 7.80 -78.32
N ILE A 72 -22.20 8.72 -78.45
CA ILE A 72 -23.54 8.57 -77.88
C ILE A 72 -24.30 7.46 -78.62
N GLU A 73 -24.21 7.41 -79.95
CA GLU A 73 -24.83 6.33 -80.73
C GLU A 73 -24.19 4.96 -80.45
N LYS A 74 -22.86 4.92 -80.22
CA LYS A 74 -22.17 3.70 -79.76
C LYS A 74 -22.57 3.27 -78.35
N ALA A 75 -22.89 4.20 -77.46
CA ALA A 75 -23.44 3.87 -76.14
C ALA A 75 -24.85 3.26 -76.27
N LYS A 76 -25.73 3.88 -77.05
CA LYS A 76 -27.07 3.34 -77.36
C LYS A 76 -27.02 1.97 -78.04
N GLN A 77 -26.06 1.74 -78.95
CA GLN A 77 -25.88 0.43 -79.58
C GLN A 77 -25.44 -0.64 -78.58
N ARG A 78 -24.54 -0.31 -77.64
CA ARG A 78 -24.13 -1.23 -76.56
C ARG A 78 -25.28 -1.56 -75.62
N GLU A 79 -26.10 -0.57 -75.28
CA GLU A 79 -27.31 -0.76 -74.49
C GLU A 79 -28.30 -1.70 -75.18
N LYS A 80 -28.61 -1.45 -76.46
CA LYS A 80 -29.48 -2.34 -77.27
C LYS A 80 -28.92 -3.74 -77.45
N GLN A 81 -27.61 -3.88 -77.67
CA GLN A 81 -26.98 -5.20 -77.79
C GLN A 81 -27.09 -6.00 -76.50
N LYS A 82 -27.08 -5.34 -75.33
CA LYS A 82 -27.34 -6.03 -74.06
C LYS A 82 -28.80 -6.39 -73.90
N GLU A 83 -29.76 -5.53 -74.26
CA GLU A 83 -31.17 -5.91 -74.22
C GLU A 83 -31.42 -7.17 -75.07
N VAL A 84 -30.81 -7.24 -76.25
CA VAL A 84 -30.86 -8.43 -77.11
C VAL A 84 -30.13 -9.62 -76.49
N ALA A 85 -28.91 -9.44 -75.96
CA ALA A 85 -28.16 -10.55 -75.35
C ALA A 85 -28.79 -11.06 -74.05
N VAL A 86 -29.42 -10.19 -73.26
CA VAL A 86 -30.20 -10.56 -72.06
C VAL A 86 -31.46 -11.29 -72.48
N MET A 87 -32.17 -10.81 -73.51
CA MET A 87 -33.34 -11.49 -74.07
C MET A 87 -32.98 -12.86 -74.67
N GLU A 88 -31.88 -12.98 -75.40
CA GLU A 88 -31.35 -14.25 -75.92
C GLU A 88 -30.95 -15.19 -74.77
N SER A 89 -30.28 -14.69 -73.72
CA SER A 89 -29.94 -15.51 -72.55
C SER A 89 -31.17 -15.97 -71.73
N ILE A 90 -32.25 -15.18 -71.71
CA ILE A 90 -33.52 -15.55 -71.10
C ILE A 90 -34.23 -16.58 -71.99
N MET A 91 -34.24 -16.41 -73.31
CA MET A 91 -34.82 -17.39 -74.24
C MET A 91 -34.05 -18.72 -74.27
N GLU A 92 -32.72 -18.69 -74.18
CA GLU A 92 -31.88 -19.90 -74.02
C GLU A 92 -32.08 -20.54 -72.64
N GLY A 93 -32.31 -19.74 -71.60
CA GLY A 93 -32.69 -20.22 -70.26
C GLY A 93 -34.09 -20.82 -70.17
N GLU A 94 -35.04 -20.34 -70.98
CA GLU A 94 -36.40 -20.88 -71.09
C GLU A 94 -36.46 -22.13 -72.00
N MET A 95 -35.65 -22.21 -73.06
CA MET A 95 -35.50 -23.42 -73.88
C MET A 95 -34.64 -24.51 -73.23
N GLY A 96 -33.78 -24.16 -72.27
CA GLY A 96 -33.03 -25.12 -71.43
C GLY A 96 -33.87 -25.82 -70.36
N ASN A 97 -35.09 -25.33 -70.08
CA ASN A 97 -35.98 -25.85 -69.04
C ASN A 97 -37.02 -26.89 -69.53
N GLU A 98 -37.05 -27.23 -70.82
CA GLU A 98 -37.92 -28.30 -71.37
C GLU A 98 -37.19 -29.60 -71.76
N GLN A 99 -35.89 -29.74 -71.46
CA GLN A 99 -35.09 -30.92 -71.84
C GLN A 99 -34.22 -31.54 -70.74
N LEU A 100 -34.61 -31.41 -69.46
CA LEU A 100 -34.03 -32.17 -68.34
C LEU A 100 -35.10 -32.57 -67.30
N GLN A 101 -36.11 -33.32 -67.72
CA GLN A 101 -36.76 -34.33 -66.87
C GLN A 101 -36.41 -35.71 -67.46
N GLU A 102 -36.00 -36.61 -66.57
CA GLU A 102 -35.67 -38.03 -66.84
C GLU A 102 -34.27 -38.34 -67.39
N SER A 103 -33.25 -38.05 -66.57
CA SER A 103 -32.06 -38.90 -66.41
C SER A 103 -31.47 -38.68 -65.02
N SER A 104 -31.97 -39.47 -64.07
CA SER A 104 -31.26 -40.04 -62.91
C SER A 104 -30.28 -39.15 -62.13
N THR A 105 -30.64 -38.74 -60.91
CA THR A 105 -30.26 -39.49 -59.68
C THR A 105 -28.80 -39.95 -59.67
N LEU A 106 -27.89 -39.09 -59.21
CA LEU A 106 -26.78 -39.39 -58.29
C LEU A 106 -25.97 -38.08 -58.10
N GLN A 107 -25.60 -37.80 -56.86
CA GLN A 107 -24.68 -36.72 -56.42
C GLN A 107 -25.26 -35.31 -56.26
N LEU A 108 -25.98 -35.11 -55.15
CA LEU A 108 -26.13 -33.81 -54.50
C LEU A 108 -26.01 -33.98 -52.98
N GLN A 109 -24.84 -34.49 -52.56
CA GLN A 109 -24.30 -34.38 -51.20
C GLN A 109 -22.78 -34.38 -51.31
N THR A 110 -22.20 -33.21 -51.57
CA THR A 110 -20.86 -32.73 -51.14
C THR A 110 -20.56 -31.47 -51.93
N LYS A 111 -20.84 -30.31 -51.34
CA LYS A 111 -20.16 -29.02 -51.57
C LYS A 111 -20.65 -27.98 -50.54
N LYS A 112 -20.50 -28.36 -49.27
CA LYS A 112 -19.92 -27.47 -48.27
C LYS A 112 -18.42 -27.71 -48.35
N GLU A 113 -17.64 -26.64 -48.20
CA GLU A 113 -16.19 -26.66 -47.99
C GLU A 113 -15.35 -27.06 -49.21
N GLU A 114 -15.12 -26.09 -50.10
CA GLU A 114 -13.84 -25.93 -50.80
C GLU A 114 -13.42 -24.47 -50.60
N LYS A 115 -13.14 -24.12 -49.33
CA LYS A 115 -12.01 -23.25 -49.06
C LYS A 115 -10.81 -24.12 -49.39
N ASP A 116 -9.96 -23.67 -50.30
CA ASP A 116 -8.68 -24.31 -50.55
C ASP A 116 -7.97 -24.56 -49.21
N GLU A 117 -7.99 -25.84 -48.82
CA GLU A 117 -7.13 -26.39 -47.80
C GLU A 117 -5.70 -26.34 -48.36
N GLU A 118 -5.05 -25.18 -48.21
CA GLU A 118 -3.62 -25.20 -47.93
C GLU A 118 -3.47 -25.88 -46.56
N ILE A 119 -3.46 -27.22 -46.57
CA ILE A 119 -2.69 -27.99 -45.58
C ILE A 119 -1.23 -27.62 -45.85
N LEU A 120 -0.84 -26.46 -45.32
CA LEU A 120 0.52 -26.21 -44.91
C LEU A 120 0.83 -27.32 -43.92
N HIS A 121 1.45 -28.39 -44.43
CA HIS A 121 2.34 -29.19 -43.62
C HIS A 121 3.34 -28.20 -43.00
N SER A 122 3.05 -27.74 -41.79
CA SER A 122 4.02 -27.07 -40.94
C SER A 122 5.03 -28.13 -40.51
N PHE A 123 5.90 -28.53 -41.46
CA PHE A 123 7.11 -29.24 -41.12
C PHE A 123 7.90 -28.32 -40.20
N SER A 124 7.97 -28.67 -38.91
CA SER A 124 8.86 -27.98 -37.98
C SER A 124 10.27 -28.13 -38.52
N SER A 125 10.89 -27.01 -38.89
CA SER A 125 12.23 -26.97 -39.49
C SER A 125 13.32 -27.53 -38.56
N GLU A 126 13.01 -27.72 -37.27
CA GLU A 126 13.90 -28.22 -36.24
C GLU A 126 13.16 -29.24 -35.35
N GLU A 127 13.84 -30.31 -34.94
CA GLU A 127 13.31 -31.26 -33.96
C GLU A 127 13.16 -30.56 -32.61
N LEU A 128 11.92 -30.38 -32.14
CA LEU A 128 11.62 -29.87 -30.81
C LEU A 128 12.23 -30.81 -29.76
N SER A 129 13.23 -30.34 -29.00
CA SER A 129 13.78 -31.09 -27.87
C SER A 129 12.72 -31.22 -26.77
N PHE A 130 12.24 -32.44 -26.53
CA PHE A 130 11.20 -32.72 -25.54
C PHE A 130 11.74 -32.57 -24.11
N SER A 131 11.30 -31.55 -23.36
CA SER A 131 11.58 -31.42 -21.93
C SER A 131 10.64 -32.32 -21.12
N SER A 132 11.20 -33.26 -20.36
CA SER A 132 10.48 -34.35 -19.70
C SER A 132 9.69 -33.97 -18.43
N SER A 133 9.68 -32.70 -18.02
CA SER A 133 8.92 -32.20 -16.87
C SER A 133 7.85 -31.20 -17.33
N SER A 134 6.58 -31.50 -17.01
CA SER A 134 5.45 -30.55 -17.18
C SER A 134 5.63 -29.23 -16.43
N GLY A 135 6.60 -29.15 -15.50
CA GLY A 135 7.00 -27.93 -14.79
C GLY A 135 8.04 -27.06 -15.50
N ASP A 136 8.58 -27.48 -16.65
CA ASP A 136 9.61 -26.72 -17.41
C ASP A 136 9.01 -25.89 -18.57
N ALA A 137 7.71 -26.05 -18.85
CA ALA A 137 7.04 -25.30 -19.91
C ALA A 137 6.80 -23.83 -19.50
N LEU A 138 7.16 -22.89 -20.37
CA LEU A 138 6.86 -21.45 -20.23
C LEU A 138 5.37 -21.14 -20.51
N GLY A 139 4.47 -21.89 -19.88
CA GLY A 139 3.02 -21.71 -20.02
C GLY A 139 2.51 -20.41 -19.38
N GLY A 140 1.33 -19.96 -19.79
CA GLY A 140 0.64 -18.80 -19.21
C GLY A 140 0.81 -17.47 -19.95
N TYR A 141 1.41 -17.48 -21.14
CA TYR A 141 1.54 -16.29 -21.99
C TYR A 141 1.15 -16.60 -23.43
N SER A 142 0.61 -15.60 -24.13
CA SER A 142 0.25 -15.66 -25.55
C SER A 142 0.80 -14.46 -26.31
N VAL A 143 1.20 -14.67 -27.56
CA VAL A 143 1.65 -13.59 -28.46
C VAL A 143 0.41 -12.93 -29.06
N SER A 144 0.50 -11.64 -29.39
CA SER A 144 -0.56 -10.91 -30.10
C SER A 144 -1.06 -11.65 -31.33
N SER A 145 -2.36 -11.55 -31.58
CA SER A 145 -3.04 -12.05 -32.79
C SER A 145 -2.39 -11.56 -34.08
N ASP A 146 -1.79 -10.38 -34.04
CA ASP A 146 -1.22 -9.69 -35.18
C ASP A 146 0.25 -10.08 -35.45
N TYR A 147 0.74 -11.15 -34.82
CA TYR A 147 2.03 -11.74 -35.19
C TYR A 147 1.97 -12.18 -36.66
N PRO A 148 2.91 -11.75 -37.54
CA PRO A 148 4.29 -11.32 -37.24
C PRO A 148 4.55 -9.80 -37.11
N LEU A 149 3.53 -8.94 -37.19
CA LEU A 149 3.72 -7.47 -37.20
C LEU A 149 3.96 -6.90 -35.80
N ILE A 150 3.31 -7.49 -34.80
CA ILE A 150 3.42 -7.13 -33.40
C ILE A 150 3.86 -8.38 -32.65
N ASP A 151 4.88 -8.26 -31.82
CA ASP A 151 5.45 -9.33 -31.00
C ASP A 151 5.12 -9.11 -29.51
N ARG A 152 3.99 -8.46 -29.23
CA ARG A 152 3.53 -8.20 -27.86
C ARG A 152 3.18 -9.52 -27.19
N LEU A 153 3.71 -9.73 -25.99
CA LEU A 153 3.34 -10.86 -25.14
C LEU A 153 2.27 -10.43 -24.13
N TYR A 154 1.17 -11.18 -24.06
CA TYR A 154 0.09 -11.03 -23.09
C TYR A 154 0.16 -12.15 -22.05
N CYS A 155 -0.20 -11.83 -20.81
CA CYS A 155 -0.25 -12.77 -19.71
C CYS A 155 -1.67 -13.33 -19.57
N GLU A 156 -1.81 -14.65 -19.49
CA GLU A 156 -3.07 -15.38 -19.31
C GLU A 156 -3.12 -16.11 -17.96
N ARG A 157 -2.19 -15.78 -17.05
CA ARG A 157 -2.10 -16.42 -15.73
C ARG A 157 -3.27 -16.02 -14.83
N SER A 158 -3.76 -16.98 -14.05
CA SER A 158 -4.81 -16.75 -13.05
C SER A 158 -4.33 -15.79 -11.95
N LEU A 159 -5.27 -15.15 -11.26
CA LEU A 159 -4.90 -14.25 -10.17
C LEU A 159 -4.23 -15.02 -9.03
N GLU A 160 -4.75 -16.20 -8.70
CA GLU A 160 -4.23 -17.06 -7.63
C GLU A 160 -2.76 -17.43 -7.86
N ASP A 161 -2.38 -17.73 -9.10
CA ASP A 161 -0.99 -17.99 -9.46
C ASP A 161 -0.12 -16.74 -9.28
N LEU A 162 -0.58 -15.57 -9.76
CA LEU A 162 0.16 -14.30 -9.59
C LEU A 162 0.34 -13.89 -8.12
N LEU A 163 -0.69 -14.08 -7.30
CA LEU A 163 -0.64 -13.81 -5.86
C LEU A 163 0.28 -14.80 -5.14
N SER A 164 0.22 -16.09 -5.49
CA SER A 164 1.15 -17.09 -4.95
C SER A 164 2.60 -16.74 -5.27
N GLN A 165 2.89 -16.32 -6.51
CA GLN A 165 4.23 -15.83 -6.88
C GLN A 165 4.64 -14.60 -6.06
N PHE A 166 3.74 -13.63 -5.86
CA PHE A 166 4.03 -12.40 -5.13
C PHE A 166 4.37 -12.67 -3.65
N MET A 167 3.68 -13.63 -3.04
CA MET A 167 3.83 -14.00 -1.63
C MET A 167 5.00 -14.96 -1.40
N ASP A 168 5.09 -16.04 -2.17
CA ASP A 168 6.08 -17.10 -2.00
C ASP A 168 7.48 -16.68 -2.46
N ARG A 169 7.57 -15.78 -3.44
CA ARG A 169 8.84 -15.24 -3.95
C ARG A 169 8.98 -13.76 -3.60
N PRO A 170 9.41 -13.41 -2.37
CA PRO A 170 9.56 -12.01 -1.92
C PRO A 170 10.74 -11.25 -2.57
N GLN A 171 11.35 -11.81 -3.61
CA GLN A 171 12.43 -11.19 -4.37
C GLN A 171 11.90 -9.99 -5.16
N VAL A 172 12.73 -8.96 -5.33
CA VAL A 172 12.35 -7.69 -5.98
C VAL A 172 11.88 -7.93 -7.41
N GLU A 173 12.61 -8.75 -8.16
CA GLU A 173 12.34 -9.12 -9.55
C GLU A 173 11.03 -9.89 -9.69
N ALA A 174 10.84 -10.95 -8.89
CA ALA A 174 9.63 -11.77 -8.92
C ALA A 174 8.36 -10.98 -8.58
N ARG A 175 8.42 -10.10 -7.56
CA ARG A 175 7.31 -9.20 -7.21
C ARG A 175 7.06 -8.14 -8.27
N SER A 176 8.11 -7.57 -8.87
CA SER A 176 7.97 -6.60 -9.95
C SER A 176 7.31 -7.23 -11.19
N ALA A 177 7.66 -8.48 -11.51
CA ALA A 177 7.06 -9.22 -12.62
C ALA A 177 5.59 -9.58 -12.34
N ALA A 178 5.27 -10.08 -11.13
CA ALA A 178 3.89 -10.36 -10.75
C ALA A 178 3.01 -9.09 -10.81
N LEU A 179 3.51 -7.95 -10.32
CA LEU A 179 2.82 -6.66 -10.41
C LEU A 179 2.61 -6.21 -11.87
N ALA A 180 3.58 -6.42 -12.74
CA ALA A 180 3.45 -6.10 -14.16
C ALA A 180 2.41 -6.99 -14.87
N ASP A 181 2.39 -8.28 -14.55
CA ASP A 181 1.39 -9.23 -15.07
C ASP A 181 -0.02 -8.88 -14.55
N MET A 182 -0.15 -8.56 -13.26
CA MET A 182 -1.42 -8.10 -12.66
C MET A 182 -1.90 -6.78 -13.29
N ALA A 183 -1.00 -5.82 -13.51
CA ALA A 183 -1.32 -4.57 -14.19
C ALA A 183 -1.79 -4.80 -15.64
N SER A 184 -1.20 -5.77 -16.35
CA SER A 184 -1.55 -6.09 -17.74
C SER A 184 -2.89 -6.84 -17.86
N THR A 185 -3.31 -7.53 -16.81
CA THR A 185 -4.52 -8.38 -16.81
C THR A 185 -5.72 -7.71 -16.14
N ILE A 186 -5.56 -6.50 -15.59
CA ILE A 186 -6.57 -5.80 -14.79
C ILE A 186 -7.89 -5.58 -15.55
N GLN A 187 -7.82 -5.39 -16.87
CA GLN A 187 -8.96 -5.13 -17.76
C GLN A 187 -9.97 -6.29 -17.82
N HIS A 188 -9.49 -7.54 -17.72
CA HIS A 188 -10.32 -8.73 -17.90
C HIS A 188 -10.67 -9.44 -16.59
N ARG A 189 -10.19 -8.92 -15.45
CA ARG A 189 -10.45 -9.50 -14.12
C ARG A 189 -11.80 -9.05 -13.57
N THR A 190 -12.45 -9.95 -12.83
CA THR A 190 -13.70 -9.69 -12.11
C THR A 190 -13.48 -8.77 -10.91
N ASP A 191 -14.53 -8.12 -10.41
CA ASP A 191 -14.39 -7.19 -9.28
C ASP A 191 -13.89 -7.89 -7.99
N GLU A 192 -14.35 -9.12 -7.74
CA GLU A 192 -13.93 -9.91 -6.57
C GLU A 192 -12.45 -10.29 -6.63
N GLU A 193 -11.96 -10.62 -7.83
CA GLU A 193 -10.53 -10.80 -8.08
C GLU A 193 -9.75 -9.51 -7.84
N LEU A 194 -10.25 -8.36 -8.30
CA LEU A 194 -9.56 -7.08 -8.10
C LEU A 194 -9.51 -6.66 -6.63
N VAL A 195 -10.58 -6.90 -5.86
CA VAL A 195 -10.57 -6.67 -4.41
C VAL A 195 -9.50 -7.52 -3.73
N ARG A 196 -9.47 -8.84 -4.00
CA ARG A 196 -8.45 -9.76 -3.47
C ARG A 196 -7.03 -9.36 -3.89
N MET A 197 -6.87 -8.93 -5.14
CA MET A 197 -5.59 -8.47 -5.68
C MET A 197 -5.05 -7.27 -4.89
N PHE A 198 -5.86 -6.23 -4.69
CA PHE A 198 -5.44 -5.04 -3.95
C PHE A 198 -5.22 -5.30 -2.47
N GLU A 199 -5.97 -6.21 -1.85
CA GLU A 199 -5.77 -6.64 -0.47
C GLU A 199 -4.40 -7.28 -0.26
N GLU A 200 -4.06 -8.29 -1.07
CA GLU A 200 -2.79 -9.02 -0.94
C GLU A 200 -1.56 -8.16 -1.30
N ILE A 201 -1.68 -7.32 -2.34
CA ILE A 201 -0.63 -6.38 -2.75
C ILE A 201 -0.37 -5.31 -1.68
N SER A 202 -1.36 -5.04 -0.80
CA SER A 202 -1.28 -4.10 0.31
C SER A 202 -0.53 -4.63 1.53
N SER A 203 -0.35 -5.95 1.63
CA SER A 203 0.29 -6.62 2.77
C SER A 203 1.69 -6.10 3.21
N PRO A 204 2.59 -5.61 2.33
CA PRO A 204 3.92 -5.16 2.77
C PRO A 204 3.94 -3.71 3.30
N PHE A 205 2.81 -3.01 3.30
CA PHE A 205 2.74 -1.61 3.70
C PHE A 205 2.15 -1.43 5.11
N THR A 206 2.47 -0.30 5.73
CA THR A 206 1.87 0.10 7.01
C THR A 206 1.29 1.51 6.92
N PRO A 207 0.24 1.83 7.70
CA PRO A 207 -0.29 3.19 7.80
C PRO A 207 0.76 4.23 8.24
N ASP A 208 1.59 3.89 9.25
CA ASP A 208 2.71 4.71 9.74
C ASP A 208 3.94 4.70 8.80
N GLY A 209 3.90 3.86 7.75
CA GLY A 209 4.97 3.73 6.77
C GLY A 209 5.10 4.95 5.85
N ARG A 210 5.97 4.85 4.85
CA ARG A 210 6.17 5.90 3.83
C ARG A 210 5.50 5.58 2.49
N GLY A 211 4.62 4.58 2.45
CA GLY A 211 4.08 4.05 1.20
C GLY A 211 5.16 3.35 0.37
N LEU A 212 5.35 3.76 -0.89
CA LEU A 212 6.26 3.13 -1.87
C LEU A 212 7.77 3.41 -1.63
N ASN A 213 8.26 3.35 -0.39
CA ASN A 213 9.65 3.64 -0.03
C ASN A 213 10.60 2.45 -0.25
N PHE A 214 10.93 2.15 -1.50
CA PHE A 214 11.80 1.02 -1.87
C PHE A 214 13.26 1.45 -2.14
N LEU A 215 13.88 2.18 -1.20
CA LEU A 215 15.20 2.77 -1.38
C LEU A 215 16.34 1.75 -1.24
N GLY A 216 16.88 1.29 -2.37
CA GLY A 216 17.96 0.28 -2.40
C GLY A 216 19.38 0.86 -2.39
N THR A 217 19.67 1.84 -3.26
CA THR A 217 21.04 2.32 -3.47
C THR A 217 21.27 3.70 -2.86
N VAL A 218 22.41 3.90 -2.19
CA VAL A 218 22.85 5.20 -1.66
C VAL A 218 23.95 5.76 -2.55
N VAL A 219 23.74 6.96 -3.10
CA VAL A 219 24.72 7.64 -3.96
C VAL A 219 25.28 8.86 -3.23
N ARG A 220 26.60 8.86 -3.02
CA ARG A 220 27.37 9.96 -2.42
C ARG A 220 28.29 10.61 -3.47
N LYS A 221 27.69 11.08 -4.56
CA LYS A 221 28.42 11.80 -5.62
C LYS A 221 28.66 13.27 -5.26
N TYR A 222 27.72 13.88 -4.56
CA TYR A 222 27.76 15.27 -4.10
C TYR A 222 27.86 15.31 -2.56
N GLY A 223 27.84 16.51 -1.97
CA GLY A 223 27.93 16.68 -0.51
C GLY A 223 26.86 15.92 0.27
N ARG A 224 25.57 16.11 -0.07
CA ARG A 224 24.47 15.35 0.54
C ARG A 224 24.19 14.06 -0.26
N PRO A 225 24.00 12.91 0.40
CA PRO A 225 23.62 11.68 -0.29
C PRO A 225 22.19 11.78 -0.83
N PHE A 226 21.93 11.11 -1.95
CA PHE A 226 20.56 10.79 -2.38
C PHE A 226 20.41 9.28 -2.54
N ARG A 227 19.17 8.80 -2.49
CA ARG A 227 18.85 7.39 -2.67
C ARG A 227 18.10 7.13 -3.96
N VAL A 228 18.28 5.92 -4.48
CA VAL A 228 17.64 5.44 -5.70
C VAL A 228 16.81 4.20 -5.34
N THR A 229 15.58 4.19 -5.83
CA THR A 229 14.60 3.13 -5.61
C THR A 229 14.86 1.90 -6.48
N THR A 230 14.29 0.76 -6.10
CA THR A 230 14.26 -0.44 -6.94
C THR A 230 13.13 -0.39 -7.99
N SER A 231 13.04 -1.41 -8.84
CA SER A 231 11.98 -1.57 -9.85
C SER A 231 10.56 -1.70 -9.26
N LEU A 232 10.43 -1.98 -7.96
CA LEU A 232 9.13 -2.10 -7.30
C LEU A 232 8.35 -0.79 -7.37
N LEU A 233 9.01 0.36 -7.16
CA LEU A 233 8.33 1.65 -7.25
C LEU A 233 7.64 1.80 -8.61
N THR A 234 8.36 1.54 -9.70
CA THR A 234 7.82 1.66 -11.05
C THR A 234 6.74 0.62 -11.34
N ALA A 235 6.84 -0.59 -10.77
CA ALA A 235 5.81 -1.62 -10.94
C ALA A 235 4.48 -1.20 -10.29
N TYR A 236 4.52 -0.68 -9.06
CA TYR A 236 3.35 -0.13 -8.38
C TYR A 236 2.74 1.08 -9.10
N VAL A 237 3.59 1.99 -9.59
CA VAL A 237 3.13 3.14 -10.38
C VAL A 237 2.43 2.69 -11.67
N ASN A 238 2.99 1.70 -12.36
CA ASN A 238 2.37 1.14 -13.56
C ASN A 238 1.05 0.41 -13.26
N LEU A 239 0.94 -0.26 -12.12
CA LEU A 239 -0.32 -0.86 -11.66
C LEU A 239 -1.40 0.20 -11.45
N VAL A 240 -1.07 1.30 -10.76
CA VAL A 240 -2.04 2.40 -10.55
C VAL A 240 -2.41 3.05 -11.89
N ASN A 241 -1.44 3.30 -12.78
CA ASN A 241 -1.72 3.85 -14.10
C ASN A 241 -2.63 2.92 -14.93
N ALA A 242 -2.42 1.61 -14.87
CA ALA A 242 -3.29 0.63 -15.53
C ALA A 242 -4.71 0.65 -14.93
N ALA A 243 -4.82 0.74 -13.61
CA ALA A 243 -6.11 0.91 -12.92
C ALA A 243 -6.81 2.22 -13.33
N SER A 244 -6.08 3.33 -13.46
CA SER A 244 -6.63 4.60 -13.96
C SER A 244 -7.17 4.47 -15.38
N VAL A 245 -6.45 3.81 -16.30
CA VAL A 245 -6.94 3.58 -17.66
C VAL A 245 -8.22 2.73 -17.65
N VAL A 246 -8.22 1.62 -16.93
CA VAL A 246 -9.38 0.72 -16.91
C VAL A 246 -10.58 1.34 -16.23
N PHE A 247 -10.43 1.94 -15.05
CA PHE A 247 -11.57 2.43 -14.27
C PHE A 247 -12.01 3.85 -14.59
N VAL A 248 -11.27 4.61 -15.42
CA VAL A 248 -11.67 5.96 -15.82
C VAL A 248 -12.00 6.01 -17.32
N GLN A 249 -11.20 5.34 -18.17
CA GLN A 249 -11.31 5.49 -19.63
C GLN A 249 -12.11 4.35 -20.26
N GLU A 250 -11.87 3.10 -19.87
CA GLU A 250 -12.46 1.94 -20.55
C GLU A 250 -13.74 1.42 -19.91
N GLN A 251 -13.76 1.32 -18.57
CA GLN A 251 -14.83 0.68 -17.77
C GLN A 251 -15.24 1.54 -16.55
N PRO A 252 -15.64 2.82 -16.72
CA PRO A 252 -15.96 3.72 -15.59
C PRO A 252 -17.14 3.26 -14.71
N TRP A 253 -18.10 2.53 -15.28
CA TRP A 253 -19.27 2.04 -14.54
C TRP A 253 -18.96 1.02 -13.44
N ARG A 254 -17.75 0.43 -13.42
CA ARG A 254 -17.40 -0.58 -12.42
C ARG A 254 -17.30 0.02 -11.02
N LEU A 255 -16.72 1.22 -10.90
CA LEU A 255 -16.59 1.90 -9.62
C LEU A 255 -17.93 2.41 -9.08
N SER A 256 -18.87 2.79 -9.96
CA SER A 256 -20.22 3.21 -9.56
C SER A 256 -21.10 2.03 -9.10
N ASN A 257 -20.92 0.85 -9.71
CA ASN A 257 -21.77 -0.30 -9.45
C ASN A 257 -21.30 -1.14 -8.25
N ASN A 258 -20.00 -1.10 -7.92
CA ASN A 258 -19.44 -1.93 -6.87
C ASN A 258 -18.76 -1.10 -5.76
N PRO A 259 -19.47 -0.86 -4.63
CA PRO A 259 -18.93 -0.07 -3.53
C PRO A 259 -17.71 -0.71 -2.85
N LYS A 260 -17.57 -2.05 -2.88
CA LYS A 260 -16.39 -2.71 -2.30
C LYS A 260 -15.13 -2.41 -3.08
N LEU A 261 -15.22 -2.36 -4.41
CA LEU A 261 -14.09 -2.10 -5.28
C LEU A 261 -13.55 -0.67 -5.11
N ILE A 262 -14.44 0.32 -5.08
CA ILE A 262 -14.03 1.73 -4.88
C ILE A 262 -13.39 1.93 -3.49
N ILE A 263 -13.95 1.33 -2.44
CA ILE A 263 -13.39 1.41 -1.07
C ILE A 263 -12.01 0.76 -1.02
N GLN A 264 -11.86 -0.45 -1.58
CA GLN A 264 -10.58 -1.16 -1.57
C GLN A 264 -9.48 -0.38 -2.33
N LEU A 265 -9.83 0.20 -3.48
CA LEU A 265 -8.92 1.02 -4.27
C LEU A 265 -8.51 2.30 -3.52
N LEU A 266 -9.46 2.93 -2.83
CA LEU A 266 -9.23 4.12 -1.99
C LEU A 266 -8.29 3.80 -0.83
N HIS A 267 -8.54 2.70 -0.12
CA HIS A 267 -7.69 2.23 0.99
C HIS A 267 -6.29 1.87 0.50
N PHE A 268 -6.17 1.23 -0.66
CA PHE A 268 -4.88 0.96 -1.29
C PHE A 268 -4.12 2.25 -1.59
N MET A 269 -4.76 3.24 -2.22
CA MET A 269 -4.18 4.55 -2.54
C MET A 269 -3.74 5.32 -1.28
N ALA A 270 -4.50 5.22 -0.19
CA ALA A 270 -4.16 5.80 1.11
C ALA A 270 -2.91 5.13 1.70
N LEU A 271 -2.86 3.80 1.70
CA LEU A 271 -1.79 3.01 2.31
C LEU A 271 -0.45 3.23 1.60
N ILE A 272 -0.45 3.35 0.27
CA ILE A 272 0.75 3.64 -0.53
C ILE A 272 1.16 5.12 -0.55
N LYS A 273 0.34 6.00 0.06
CA LYS A 273 0.54 7.46 0.14
C LYS A 273 0.70 8.09 -1.23
N ILE A 274 -0.32 7.95 -2.08
CA ILE A 274 -0.24 8.33 -3.49
C ILE A 274 0.01 9.85 -3.70
N PHE A 275 -0.65 10.69 -2.90
CA PHE A 275 -0.52 12.16 -2.97
C PHE A 275 0.70 12.74 -2.25
N GLU A 276 1.55 11.90 -1.65
CA GLU A 276 2.79 12.32 -1.00
C GLU A 276 4.03 11.62 -1.59
N PRO A 277 4.26 11.69 -2.92
CA PRO A 277 5.30 10.91 -3.59
C PRO A 277 6.73 11.23 -3.13
N ASN A 278 6.94 12.38 -2.49
CA ASN A 278 8.19 12.71 -1.80
C ASN A 278 8.56 11.69 -0.70
N LYS A 279 7.57 11.07 -0.02
CA LYS A 279 7.81 10.03 0.99
C LYS A 279 8.44 8.77 0.38
N TRP A 280 8.16 8.46 -0.89
CA TRP A 280 8.76 7.33 -1.60
C TRP A 280 10.28 7.46 -1.76
N PHE A 281 10.78 8.70 -1.84
CA PHE A 281 12.21 9.01 -1.99
C PHE A 281 12.88 9.48 -0.69
N THR A 282 12.10 9.72 0.37
CA THR A 282 12.60 10.20 1.66
C THR A 282 13.23 9.05 2.43
N PHE A 283 14.54 9.16 2.70
CA PHE A 283 15.24 8.17 3.51
C PHE A 283 15.11 8.42 5.01
N SER A 284 15.02 9.69 5.42
CA SER A 284 14.83 10.03 6.82
C SER A 284 13.86 11.18 7.00
N ASN A 285 13.01 11.10 8.03
CA ASN A 285 12.01 12.11 8.35
C ASN A 285 12.64 13.47 8.67
N HIS A 286 13.88 13.48 9.17
CA HIS A 286 14.64 14.70 9.46
C HIS A 286 15.15 15.43 8.21
N ALA A 287 15.25 14.71 7.09
CA ALA A 287 15.75 15.21 5.81
C ALA A 287 14.83 14.73 4.67
N PRO A 288 13.60 15.27 4.58
CA PRO A 288 12.66 14.92 3.52
C PRO A 288 13.25 15.24 2.14
N SER A 289 12.93 14.38 1.16
CA SER A 289 13.38 14.52 -0.21
C SER A 289 12.30 15.16 -1.07
N ASN A 290 12.68 15.98 -2.06
CA ASN A 290 11.76 16.61 -3.01
C ASN A 290 11.89 16.03 -4.42
N ARG A 291 12.15 14.72 -4.54
CA ARG A 291 12.42 14.09 -5.86
C ARG A 291 11.21 14.08 -6.79
N ALA A 292 10.00 14.14 -6.22
CA ALA A 292 8.74 14.19 -6.95
C ALA A 292 8.30 15.62 -7.27
N ASP A 293 8.55 16.58 -6.38
CA ASP A 293 8.04 17.95 -6.58
C ASP A 293 9.08 18.91 -7.19
N TYR A 294 10.38 18.58 -7.10
CA TYR A 294 11.44 19.43 -7.64
C TYR A 294 11.90 18.94 -9.01
N LYS A 295 11.85 19.82 -10.01
CA LYS A 295 12.42 19.61 -11.35
C LYS A 295 13.27 20.81 -11.75
N HIS A 296 14.39 20.55 -12.42
CA HIS A 296 15.26 21.63 -12.92
C HIS A 296 15.51 21.50 -14.43
N PRO A 297 15.50 22.59 -15.21
CA PRO A 297 15.73 22.55 -16.67
C PRO A 297 17.04 21.90 -17.12
N ARG A 298 18.06 21.93 -16.25
CA ARG A 298 19.35 21.21 -16.46
C ARG A 298 19.21 19.67 -16.52
N GLY A 299 18.01 19.12 -16.29
CA GLY A 299 17.73 17.69 -16.35
C GLY A 299 17.64 16.98 -15.00
N THR A 300 17.70 17.70 -13.88
CA THR A 300 17.51 17.11 -12.54
C THR A 300 16.06 16.67 -12.36
N ASN A 301 15.88 15.42 -11.90
CA ASN A 301 14.58 14.79 -11.65
C ASN A 301 13.63 14.76 -12.86
N LYS A 302 14.16 14.79 -14.09
CA LYS A 302 13.35 14.77 -15.31
C LYS A 302 12.34 13.61 -15.35
N ASN A 303 12.75 12.44 -14.83
CA ASN A 303 11.98 11.20 -14.88
C ASN A 303 11.31 10.83 -13.55
N THR A 304 11.51 11.61 -12.48
CA THR A 304 10.92 11.31 -11.16
C THR A 304 9.99 12.38 -10.64
N ALA A 305 10.05 13.59 -11.23
CA ALA A 305 9.21 14.70 -10.80
C ALA A 305 7.90 14.76 -11.59
N PHE A 306 6.83 15.17 -10.91
CA PHE A 306 5.48 15.39 -11.44
C PHE A 306 4.90 14.15 -12.13
N TRP A 307 4.96 13.01 -11.44
CA TRP A 307 4.12 11.87 -11.81
C TRP A 307 2.70 12.13 -11.30
N CYS A 308 1.74 12.31 -12.21
CA CYS A 308 0.31 12.43 -11.91
C CYS A 308 -0.32 11.06 -11.61
N THR A 309 0.34 10.25 -10.77
CA THR A 309 -0.11 8.88 -10.51
C THR A 309 -1.37 8.91 -9.65
N GLY A 310 -2.48 8.40 -10.17
CA GLY A 310 -3.73 8.28 -9.44
C GLY A 310 -4.53 9.58 -9.29
N GLU A 311 -4.10 10.70 -9.89
CA GLU A 311 -4.85 11.97 -9.87
C GLU A 311 -6.19 11.81 -10.61
N ASP A 312 -6.15 11.42 -11.90
CA ASP A 312 -7.36 11.20 -12.72
C ASP A 312 -8.33 10.18 -12.08
N LEU A 313 -7.79 9.16 -11.42
CA LEU A 313 -8.57 8.12 -10.75
C LEU A 313 -9.28 8.68 -9.51
N PHE A 314 -8.57 9.45 -8.68
CA PHE A 314 -9.15 10.08 -7.51
C PHE A 314 -10.21 11.13 -7.90
N ASP A 315 -9.93 11.96 -8.92
CA ASP A 315 -10.87 12.95 -9.43
C ASP A 315 -12.16 12.28 -9.95
N HIS A 316 -12.05 11.14 -10.62
CA HIS A 316 -13.22 10.36 -11.01
C HIS A 316 -14.00 9.82 -9.80
N MET A 317 -13.32 9.33 -8.76
CA MET A 317 -13.95 8.85 -7.53
C MET A 317 -14.66 9.97 -6.76
N LEU A 318 -14.13 11.20 -6.79
CA LEU A 318 -14.80 12.39 -6.24
C LEU A 318 -16.08 12.70 -7.03
N TRP A 319 -15.99 12.71 -8.36
CA TRP A 319 -17.13 12.99 -9.24
C TRP A 319 -18.30 12.00 -9.04
N LEU A 320 -18.03 10.75 -8.68
CA LEU A 320 -19.08 9.75 -8.37
C LEU A 320 -19.88 10.06 -7.09
N ILE A 321 -19.38 10.96 -6.23
CA ILE A 321 -19.96 11.28 -4.92
C ILE A 321 -20.51 12.71 -4.88
N GLU A 322 -19.88 13.64 -5.60
CA GLU A 322 -20.35 15.01 -5.67
C GLU A 322 -21.72 15.06 -6.35
N GLU A 323 -22.74 15.49 -5.60
CA GLU A 323 -24.04 15.85 -6.15
C GLU A 323 -23.80 17.06 -7.06
N GLY A 324 -24.05 16.93 -8.37
CA GLY A 324 -24.11 18.10 -9.26
C GLY A 324 -25.19 19.08 -8.78
N GLU A 325 -25.21 20.31 -9.29
CA GLU A 325 -26.24 21.31 -8.95
C GLU A 325 -27.70 20.90 -9.33
N GLY A 326 -27.91 19.69 -9.85
CA GLY A 326 -29.23 19.08 -10.09
C GLY A 326 -29.55 17.96 -9.09
N GLU A 327 -30.84 17.78 -8.79
CA GLU A 327 -31.39 16.83 -7.79
C GLU A 327 -31.17 15.31 -8.09
N GLU A 328 -30.13 14.93 -8.82
CA GLU A 328 -29.79 13.52 -9.01
C GLU A 328 -28.98 13.01 -7.81
N LYS A 329 -29.65 12.24 -6.95
CA LYS A 329 -29.01 11.52 -5.84
C LYS A 329 -27.91 10.62 -6.38
N SER A 330 -26.75 10.60 -5.72
CA SER A 330 -25.65 9.72 -6.08
C SER A 330 -26.06 8.24 -5.93
N LEU A 331 -26.19 7.52 -7.05
CA LEU A 331 -26.52 6.09 -7.10
C LEU A 331 -25.55 5.24 -6.25
N LEU A 332 -24.27 5.65 -6.17
CA LEU A 332 -23.24 4.95 -5.40
C LEU A 332 -23.52 4.96 -3.89
N LEU A 333 -23.83 6.13 -3.32
CA LEU A 333 -24.06 6.24 -1.88
C LEU A 333 -25.32 5.47 -1.45
N ASP A 334 -26.32 5.37 -2.33
CA ASP A 334 -27.51 4.54 -2.11
C ASP A 334 -27.19 3.03 -2.10
N LEU A 335 -26.22 2.58 -2.90
CA LEU A 335 -25.76 1.18 -2.93
C LEU A 335 -24.88 0.81 -1.72
N CYS A 336 -24.18 1.77 -1.12
CA CYS A 336 -23.34 1.53 0.05
C CYS A 336 -24.17 1.16 1.28
N SER A 337 -23.73 0.17 2.05
CA SER A 337 -24.18 -0.04 3.43
C SER A 337 -23.64 1.03 4.39
N ASN A 338 -24.18 1.11 5.61
CA ASN A 338 -23.72 2.10 6.60
C ASN A 338 -22.23 1.93 6.94
N ASP A 339 -21.74 0.69 7.11
CA ASP A 339 -20.31 0.43 7.31
C ASP A 339 -19.47 0.88 6.12
N GLN A 340 -19.92 0.59 4.91
CA GLN A 340 -19.23 1.00 3.69
C GLN A 340 -19.17 2.52 3.53
N LEU A 341 -20.19 3.27 3.98
CA LEU A 341 -20.14 4.73 4.01
C LEU A 341 -19.06 5.25 4.96
N VAL A 342 -18.88 4.60 6.12
CA VAL A 342 -17.80 4.95 7.06
C VAL A 342 -16.43 4.64 6.44
N ASP A 343 -16.28 3.47 5.82
CA ASP A 343 -15.02 3.05 5.20
C ASP A 343 -14.65 3.90 3.98
N LEU A 344 -15.65 4.33 3.21
CA LEU A 344 -15.51 5.25 2.10
C LEU A 344 -15.00 6.62 2.60
N LEU A 345 -15.64 7.18 3.64
CA LEU A 345 -15.23 8.46 4.22
C LEU A 345 -13.82 8.39 4.83
N ASN A 346 -13.51 7.31 5.54
CA ASN A 346 -12.18 7.03 6.06
C ASN A 346 -11.14 6.98 4.95
N GLY A 347 -11.46 6.32 3.83
CA GLY A 347 -10.58 6.28 2.67
C GLY A 347 -10.30 7.67 2.10
N PHE A 348 -11.33 8.51 1.92
CA PHE A 348 -11.13 9.87 1.40
C PHE A 348 -10.29 10.73 2.34
N ALA A 349 -10.55 10.64 3.64
CA ALA A 349 -9.75 11.34 4.64
C ALA A 349 -8.29 10.85 4.65
N ALA A 350 -8.06 9.54 4.51
CA ALA A 350 -6.73 8.94 4.58
C ALA A 350 -5.89 9.12 3.29
N VAL A 351 -6.53 9.24 2.13
CA VAL A 351 -5.85 9.52 0.85
C VAL A 351 -5.29 10.94 0.82
N MET A 352 -6.03 11.89 1.40
CA MET A 352 -5.63 13.29 1.42
C MET A 352 -4.42 13.50 2.37
N PRO A 353 -3.39 14.26 1.95
CA PRO A 353 -2.15 14.40 2.69
C PRO A 353 -2.29 15.15 4.01
N ASP A 354 -3.34 15.94 4.17
CA ASP A 354 -3.69 16.66 5.40
C ASP A 354 -4.54 15.82 6.37
N GLY A 355 -4.94 14.61 5.96
CA GLY A 355 -5.79 13.71 6.74
C GLY A 355 -7.27 14.09 6.74
N LYS A 356 -7.71 14.99 5.85
CA LYS A 356 -9.08 15.51 5.82
C LYS A 356 -9.73 15.23 4.47
N ALA A 357 -10.96 14.72 4.49
CA ALA A 357 -11.75 14.59 3.29
C ALA A 357 -12.16 15.97 2.75
N ILE A 358 -12.39 16.06 1.44
CA ILE A 358 -12.92 17.28 0.80
C ILE A 358 -14.30 17.58 1.40
N GLY A 359 -14.57 18.85 1.71
CA GLY A 359 -15.79 19.26 2.42
C GLY A 359 -17.10 18.87 1.70
N SER A 360 -17.14 18.91 0.37
CA SER A 360 -18.30 18.46 -0.43
C SER A 360 -18.58 16.98 -0.17
N VAL A 361 -17.58 16.12 -0.37
CA VAL A 361 -17.65 14.67 -0.15
C VAL A 361 -18.00 14.32 1.29
N PHE A 362 -17.36 14.97 2.27
CA PHE A 362 -17.68 14.76 3.68
C PHE A 362 -19.16 15.04 3.96
N ASN A 363 -19.67 16.18 3.48
CA ASN A 363 -21.05 16.58 3.71
C ASN A 363 -22.05 15.66 3.01
N SER A 364 -21.79 15.23 1.77
CA SER A 364 -22.66 14.31 1.02
C SER A 364 -22.79 12.96 1.74
N ILE A 365 -21.66 12.36 2.12
CA ILE A 365 -21.66 11.06 2.82
C ILE A 365 -22.33 11.19 4.19
N MET A 366 -21.98 12.22 4.97
CA MET A 366 -22.52 12.43 6.31
C MET A 366 -24.02 12.73 6.29
N LYS A 367 -24.51 13.51 5.32
CA LYS A 367 -25.94 13.82 5.13
C LYS A 367 -26.74 12.55 4.90
N ILE A 368 -26.30 11.67 4.00
CA ILE A 368 -26.99 10.39 3.73
C ILE A 368 -26.93 9.47 4.94
N PHE A 369 -25.78 9.37 5.61
CA PHE A 369 -25.63 8.54 6.81
C PHE A 369 -26.58 8.98 7.94
N VAL A 370 -26.64 10.29 8.22
CA VAL A 370 -27.54 10.85 9.24
C VAL A 370 -29.01 10.68 8.85
N GLN A 371 -29.36 10.89 7.58
CA GLN A 371 -30.72 10.63 7.09
C GLN A 371 -31.15 9.18 7.31
N ARG A 372 -30.26 8.21 7.04
CA ARG A 372 -30.55 6.78 7.28
C ARG A 372 -30.77 6.50 8.75
N ILE A 373 -29.96 7.07 9.64
CA ILE A 373 -30.13 6.93 11.10
C ILE A 373 -31.47 7.50 11.55
N GLN A 374 -31.87 8.67 11.04
CA GLN A 374 -33.13 9.31 11.40
C GLN A 374 -34.36 8.53 10.89
N MET A 375 -34.23 7.84 9.74
CA MET A 375 -35.29 7.03 9.16
C MET A 375 -35.39 5.64 9.81
N HIS A 376 -34.36 5.19 10.53
CA HIS A 376 -34.37 3.92 11.24
C HIS A 376 -35.24 3.98 12.51
N PRO A 377 -36.21 3.07 12.70
CA PRO A 377 -37.06 3.07 13.88
C PRO A 377 -36.25 2.69 15.13
N ASN A 378 -36.47 3.46 16.21
CA ASN A 378 -35.72 3.37 17.48
C ASN A 378 -35.72 1.99 18.17
N ASP A 379 -36.65 1.10 17.83
CA ASP A 379 -36.77 -0.24 18.45
C ASP A 379 -35.99 -1.34 17.70
N SER A 380 -35.27 -1.01 16.62
CA SER A 380 -34.63 -1.99 15.72
C SER A 380 -33.10 -2.04 15.77
N TRP A 381 -32.46 -1.21 16.61
CA TRP A 381 -31.00 -1.09 16.68
C TRP A 381 -30.32 -2.34 17.22
N LYS A 382 -29.27 -2.81 16.55
CA LYS A 382 -28.34 -3.81 17.08
C LYS A 382 -27.09 -3.16 17.67
N PRO A 383 -26.33 -3.87 18.53
CA PRO A 383 -25.04 -3.38 19.02
C PRO A 383 -24.05 -3.04 17.90
N GLU A 384 -24.05 -3.81 16.81
CA GLU A 384 -23.22 -3.57 15.62
C GLU A 384 -23.53 -2.22 14.96
N ASP A 385 -24.81 -1.88 14.84
CA ASP A 385 -25.23 -0.60 14.25
C ASP A 385 -24.74 0.60 15.09
N ILE A 386 -24.76 0.46 16.42
CA ILE A 386 -24.22 1.48 17.34
C ILE A 386 -22.70 1.61 17.16
N ALA A 387 -21.98 0.50 17.06
CA ALA A 387 -20.54 0.53 16.80
C ALA A 387 -20.21 1.21 15.46
N THR A 388 -21.01 1.01 14.40
CA THR A 388 -20.86 1.74 13.13
C THR A 388 -21.08 3.24 13.30
N ILE A 389 -22.05 3.66 14.12
CA ILE A 389 -22.28 5.09 14.43
C ILE A 389 -21.11 5.69 15.22
N GLU A 390 -20.58 4.96 16.19
CA GLU A 390 -19.40 5.36 16.96
C GLU A 390 -18.18 5.53 16.05
N ARG A 391 -17.94 4.56 15.14
CA ARG A 391 -16.87 4.63 14.15
C ARG A 391 -17.04 5.82 13.22
N MET A 392 -18.25 6.10 12.75
CA MET A 392 -18.53 7.29 11.94
C MET A 392 -18.28 8.59 12.70
N TYR A 393 -18.68 8.66 13.98
CA TYR A 393 -18.41 9.83 14.81
C TYR A 393 -16.90 10.01 15.01
N PHE A 394 -16.17 8.94 15.31
CA PHE A 394 -14.71 8.94 15.39
C PHE A 394 -14.06 9.44 14.10
N THR A 395 -14.47 8.93 12.93
CA THR A 395 -14.04 9.42 11.62
C THR A 395 -14.30 10.91 11.45
N SER A 396 -15.48 11.40 11.86
CA SER A 396 -15.81 12.84 11.78
C SER A 396 -14.91 13.71 12.66
N VAL A 397 -14.54 13.23 13.84
CA VAL A 397 -13.63 13.92 14.75
C VAL A 397 -12.21 13.92 14.18
N MET A 398 -11.76 12.81 13.59
CA MET A 398 -10.45 12.69 12.97
C MET A 398 -10.30 13.58 11.72
N ALA A 399 -11.40 13.79 10.97
CA ALA A 399 -11.46 14.74 9.86
C ALA A 399 -11.57 16.22 10.30
N ASP A 400 -11.53 16.51 11.60
CA ASP A 400 -11.74 17.83 12.23
C ASP A 400 -13.11 18.46 11.91
N SER A 401 -14.16 17.65 11.67
CA SER A 401 -15.53 18.07 11.35
C SER A 401 -16.56 17.34 12.24
N SER A 402 -16.39 17.50 13.55
CA SER A 402 -17.20 16.85 14.59
C SER A 402 -18.72 17.01 14.38
N ASN A 403 -19.43 15.89 14.19
CA ASN A 403 -20.89 15.92 14.05
C ASN A 403 -21.59 15.92 15.42
N LYS A 404 -22.14 17.08 15.81
CA LYS A 404 -22.82 17.28 17.10
C LYS A 404 -24.11 16.47 17.25
N ASP A 405 -24.79 16.14 16.15
CA ASP A 405 -26.05 15.41 16.21
C ASP A 405 -25.79 13.93 16.52
N LEU A 406 -24.74 13.35 15.92
CA LEU A 406 -24.28 12.00 16.27
C LEU A 406 -23.79 11.92 17.71
N LEU A 407 -23.01 12.91 18.16
CA LEU A 407 -22.57 12.97 19.56
C LEU A 407 -23.76 13.02 20.53
N LYS A 408 -24.76 13.88 20.27
CA LYS A 408 -25.97 13.95 21.11
C LYS A 408 -26.74 12.63 21.12
N PHE A 409 -26.88 11.99 19.95
CA PHE A 409 -27.51 10.67 19.85
C PHE A 409 -26.78 9.63 20.70
N LEU A 410 -25.45 9.54 20.56
CA LEU A 410 -24.60 8.63 21.32
C LEU A 410 -24.61 8.95 22.82
N LEU A 411 -24.70 10.20 23.23
CA LEU A 411 -24.79 10.54 24.66
C LEU A 411 -26.17 10.24 25.26
N ASN A 412 -27.25 10.33 24.48
CA ASN A 412 -28.61 10.18 24.99
C ASN A 412 -29.12 8.74 24.98
N ASN A 413 -28.59 7.90 24.11
CA ASN A 413 -29.00 6.51 24.02
C ASN A 413 -28.31 5.65 25.12
N THR A 414 -28.93 5.48 26.27
CA THR A 414 -28.35 4.68 27.38
C THR A 414 -28.65 3.18 27.30
N ILE A 415 -29.30 2.71 26.23
CA ILE A 415 -29.74 1.31 26.11
C ILE A 415 -28.56 0.37 25.89
N TYR A 416 -27.56 0.83 25.13
CA TYR A 416 -26.38 0.06 24.76
C TYR A 416 -25.10 0.68 25.37
N PRO A 417 -24.15 -0.15 25.85
CA PRO A 417 -22.82 0.33 26.26
C PRO A 417 -22.10 0.97 25.07
N ARG A 418 -21.11 1.81 25.34
CA ARG A 418 -20.29 2.44 24.30
C ARG A 418 -19.02 1.64 24.04
N GLY A 419 -18.59 1.60 22.79
CA GLY A 419 -17.34 0.98 22.36
C GLY A 419 -16.14 1.91 22.48
N ALA A 420 -14.97 1.38 22.10
CA ALA A 420 -13.68 2.07 22.21
C ALA A 420 -13.59 3.31 21.31
N ASP A 421 -14.15 3.25 20.08
CA ASP A 421 -14.11 4.35 19.11
C ASP A 421 -14.79 5.62 19.65
N PHE A 422 -15.87 5.46 20.41
CA PHE A 422 -16.55 6.58 21.06
C PHE A 422 -15.64 7.30 22.07
N PHE A 423 -14.97 6.55 22.96
CA PHE A 423 -14.10 7.15 23.98
C PHE A 423 -12.84 7.75 23.37
N ALA A 424 -12.29 7.12 22.34
CA ALA A 424 -11.19 7.69 21.55
C ALA A 424 -11.61 9.01 20.88
N ALA A 425 -12.82 9.09 20.32
CA ALA A 425 -13.34 10.33 19.72
C ALA A 425 -13.53 11.44 20.76
N VAL A 426 -14.16 11.11 21.90
CA VAL A 426 -14.44 12.06 22.99
C VAL A 426 -13.16 12.57 23.65
N SER A 427 -12.06 11.82 23.61
CA SER A 427 -10.75 12.28 24.10
C SER A 427 -10.23 13.54 23.40
N ARG A 428 -10.77 13.87 22.22
CA ARG A 428 -10.42 15.09 21.47
C ARG A 428 -11.33 16.28 21.77
N GLU A 429 -12.49 16.02 22.38
CA GLU A 429 -13.40 17.07 22.82
C GLU A 429 -12.81 17.82 24.03
N ARG A 430 -13.24 19.06 24.24
CA ARG A 430 -12.79 19.91 25.36
C ARG A 430 -13.89 20.26 26.35
N ASP A 431 -15.11 19.80 26.10
CA ASP A 431 -16.26 20.09 26.95
C ASP A 431 -16.26 19.18 28.18
N GLU A 432 -16.07 19.78 29.36
CA GLU A 432 -16.02 19.06 30.63
C GLU A 432 -17.31 18.29 30.92
N MET A 433 -18.48 18.83 30.52
CA MET A 433 -19.77 18.15 30.70
C MET A 433 -19.86 16.87 29.86
N VAL A 434 -19.25 16.86 28.68
CA VAL A 434 -19.19 15.69 27.81
C VAL A 434 -18.22 14.67 28.40
N HIS A 435 -17.07 15.09 28.93
CA HIS A 435 -16.11 14.21 29.60
C HIS A 435 -16.69 13.54 30.84
N GLU A 436 -17.40 14.28 31.70
CA GLU A 436 -18.06 13.71 32.89
C GLU A 436 -19.09 12.65 32.50
N LYS A 437 -19.92 12.94 31.49
CA LYS A 437 -20.90 11.96 30.99
C LYS A 437 -20.22 10.75 30.35
N ALA A 438 -19.17 10.95 29.57
CA ALA A 438 -18.40 9.88 28.96
C ALA A 438 -17.70 9.00 30.00
N LEU A 439 -17.20 9.55 31.11
CA LEU A 439 -16.66 8.77 32.23
C LEU A 439 -17.71 7.84 32.85
N SER A 440 -18.94 8.32 33.03
CA SER A 440 -20.04 7.47 33.51
C SER A 440 -20.33 6.33 32.54
N MET A 441 -20.40 6.62 31.24
CA MET A 441 -20.63 5.61 30.20
C MET A 441 -19.46 4.63 30.07
N LEU A 442 -18.22 5.07 30.29
CA LEU A 442 -17.04 4.21 30.31
C LEU A 442 -17.09 3.24 31.49
N GLN A 443 -17.49 3.71 32.68
CA GLN A 443 -17.68 2.83 33.84
C GLN A 443 -18.73 1.75 33.56
N GLU A 444 -19.88 2.13 32.99
CA GLU A 444 -20.94 1.18 32.63
C GLU A 444 -20.46 0.15 31.62
N SER A 445 -19.66 0.56 30.64
CA SER A 445 -19.13 -0.31 29.59
C SER A 445 -18.07 -1.27 30.13
N ILE A 446 -17.20 -0.81 31.04
CA ILE A 446 -16.24 -1.66 31.77
C ILE A 446 -16.98 -2.66 32.67
N ASP A 447 -17.97 -2.21 33.43
CA ASP A 447 -18.74 -3.06 34.35
C ASP A 447 -19.52 -4.15 33.59
N LYS A 448 -20.07 -3.82 32.42
CA LYS A 448 -20.74 -4.78 31.55
C LYS A 448 -19.75 -5.80 30.97
N SER A 449 -18.62 -5.35 30.42
CA SER A 449 -17.59 -6.25 29.87
C SER A 449 -17.03 -7.20 30.93
N ASN A 450 -16.87 -6.72 32.18
CA ASN A 450 -16.47 -7.56 33.31
C ASN A 450 -17.52 -8.62 33.67
N LYS A 451 -18.82 -8.30 33.56
CA LYS A 451 -19.92 -9.25 33.83
C LYS A 451 -20.04 -10.31 32.74
N GLU A 452 -19.82 -9.92 31.49
CA GLU A 452 -19.89 -10.80 30.32
C GLU A 452 -18.62 -11.65 30.15
N GLY A 453 -17.50 -11.24 30.74
CA GLY A 453 -16.22 -11.95 30.66
C GLY A 453 -15.51 -11.77 29.32
N ASP A 454 -15.89 -10.76 28.53
CA ASP A 454 -15.25 -10.47 27.25
C ASP A 454 -13.97 -9.67 27.46
N THR A 455 -12.84 -10.37 27.40
CA THR A 455 -11.52 -9.77 27.56
C THR A 455 -11.12 -8.86 26.40
N SER A 456 -11.64 -9.11 25.19
CA SER A 456 -11.22 -8.38 23.99
C SER A 456 -11.77 -6.95 23.99
N THR A 457 -13.07 -6.80 24.23
CA THR A 457 -13.72 -5.50 24.38
C THR A 457 -13.21 -4.77 25.61
N LEU A 458 -12.99 -5.47 26.73
CA LEU A 458 -12.43 -4.86 27.93
C LEU A 458 -11.05 -4.22 27.66
N LEU A 459 -10.15 -4.91 26.95
CA LEU A 459 -8.83 -4.35 26.65
C LEU A 459 -8.92 -3.13 25.72
N ALA A 460 -9.77 -3.17 24.69
CA ALA A 460 -10.02 -2.03 23.81
C ALA A 460 -10.63 -0.83 24.56
N LEU A 461 -11.52 -1.09 25.52
CA LEU A 461 -12.10 -0.06 26.40
C LEU A 461 -11.07 0.54 27.36
N LEU A 462 -10.15 -0.26 27.90
CA LEU A 462 -9.06 0.24 28.72
C LEU A 462 -8.08 1.09 27.91
N GLU A 463 -7.81 0.70 26.68
CA GLU A 463 -6.93 1.43 25.75
C GLU A 463 -7.51 2.81 25.40
N SER A 464 -8.75 2.84 24.89
CA SER A 464 -9.48 4.09 24.59
C SER A 464 -9.78 4.91 25.86
N GLY A 465 -10.05 4.25 26.98
CA GLY A 465 -10.21 4.87 28.29
C GLY A 465 -8.92 5.52 28.79
N SER A 466 -7.76 4.93 28.53
CA SER A 466 -6.47 5.55 28.86
C SER A 466 -6.27 6.87 28.10
N GLU A 467 -6.64 6.90 26.81
CA GLU A 467 -6.57 8.12 26.00
C GLU A 467 -7.55 9.19 26.51
N LEU A 468 -8.79 8.79 26.87
CA LEU A 468 -9.77 9.69 27.48
C LEU A 468 -9.27 10.25 28.82
N LEU A 469 -8.75 9.41 29.71
CA LEU A 469 -8.28 9.84 31.04
C LEU A 469 -7.10 10.81 30.97
N LEU A 470 -6.22 10.68 29.96
CA LEU A 470 -5.15 11.65 29.71
C LEU A 470 -5.68 12.97 29.11
N SER A 471 -6.83 12.94 28.43
CA SER A 471 -7.46 14.17 27.90
C SER A 471 -8.24 14.99 28.92
N ILE A 472 -8.50 14.45 30.11
CA ILE A 472 -9.32 15.10 31.14
C ILE A 472 -8.51 16.16 31.89
N SER A 473 -9.15 17.32 32.15
CA SER A 473 -8.54 18.43 32.90
C SER A 473 -8.33 18.08 34.39
N ASN A 474 -9.28 17.38 35.01
CA ASN A 474 -9.19 16.99 36.42
C ASN A 474 -8.42 15.68 36.63
N LYS A 475 -7.12 15.81 36.91
CA LYS A 475 -6.21 14.67 37.16
C LYS A 475 -6.63 13.79 38.34
N ASP A 476 -7.24 14.34 39.39
CA ASP A 476 -7.62 13.55 40.56
C ASP A 476 -8.77 12.61 40.24
N ILE A 477 -9.77 13.10 39.48
CA ILE A 477 -10.87 12.26 39.00
C ILE A 477 -10.32 11.16 38.08
N ALA A 478 -9.47 11.53 37.12
CA ALA A 478 -8.88 10.57 36.18
C ALA A 478 -8.04 9.50 36.90
N TYR A 479 -7.18 9.91 37.85
CA TYR A 479 -6.38 8.99 38.66
C TYR A 479 -7.25 8.06 39.51
N ASN A 480 -8.25 8.58 40.20
CA ASN A 480 -9.14 7.77 41.03
C ASN A 480 -9.95 6.77 40.19
N PHE A 481 -10.36 7.16 38.99
CA PHE A 481 -11.04 6.28 38.04
C PHE A 481 -10.11 5.14 37.57
N ALA A 482 -8.88 5.46 37.18
CA ALA A 482 -7.87 4.48 36.74
C ALA A 482 -7.55 3.46 37.85
N MET A 483 -7.37 3.94 39.08
CA MET A 483 -7.09 3.14 40.26
C MET A 483 -8.27 2.23 40.63
N ARG A 484 -9.50 2.74 40.62
CA ARG A 484 -10.71 1.96 40.94
C ARG A 484 -10.94 0.82 39.96
N ASN A 485 -10.66 1.05 38.68
CA ASN A 485 -10.86 0.07 37.60
C ASN A 485 -9.60 -0.77 37.31
N GLU A 486 -8.55 -0.64 38.12
CA GLU A 486 -7.30 -1.41 38.03
C GLU A 486 -6.62 -1.34 36.64
N PHE A 487 -6.61 -0.16 36.01
CA PHE A 487 -6.06 0.03 34.66
C PHE A 487 -4.64 -0.52 34.53
N ASP A 488 -3.73 -0.16 35.45
CA ASP A 488 -2.33 -0.57 35.40
C ASP A 488 -2.17 -2.10 35.36
N GLN A 489 -2.93 -2.81 36.20
CA GLN A 489 -2.83 -4.26 36.28
C GLN A 489 -3.34 -4.93 35.01
N ARG A 490 -4.51 -4.49 34.53
CA ARG A 490 -5.18 -5.11 33.38
C ARG A 490 -4.41 -4.86 32.09
N ILE A 491 -3.87 -3.65 31.93
CA ILE A 491 -3.00 -3.30 30.79
C ILE A 491 -1.72 -4.13 30.83
N LEU A 492 -1.04 -4.21 31.98
CA LEU A 492 0.20 -5.01 32.07
C LEU A 492 -0.05 -6.51 31.84
N LYS A 493 -1.16 -7.08 32.33
CA LYS A 493 -1.53 -8.48 32.05
C LYS A 493 -1.78 -8.76 30.57
N SER A 494 -2.13 -7.74 29.78
CA SER A 494 -2.29 -7.90 28.33
C SER A 494 -0.96 -8.09 27.59
N PHE A 495 0.16 -7.68 28.20
CA PHE A 495 1.48 -7.78 27.58
C PHE A 495 2.13 -9.13 27.84
N THR A 496 2.77 -9.68 26.81
CA THR A 496 3.52 -10.94 26.92
C THR A 496 4.63 -10.82 27.96
N TYR A 497 4.72 -11.77 28.90
CA TYR A 497 5.72 -11.87 29.98
C TYR A 497 5.51 -10.94 31.19
N PHE A 498 4.41 -10.17 31.27
CA PHE A 498 4.20 -9.18 32.34
C PHE A 498 3.26 -9.61 33.47
N ASP A 499 2.73 -10.84 33.46
CA ASP A 499 1.79 -11.33 34.47
C ASP A 499 2.30 -11.19 35.90
N VAL A 500 3.54 -11.62 36.16
CA VAL A 500 4.18 -11.57 37.48
C VAL A 500 4.36 -10.12 37.96
N ILE A 501 4.69 -9.22 37.04
CA ILE A 501 4.91 -7.80 37.35
C ILE A 501 3.58 -7.13 37.64
N ALA A 502 2.53 -7.46 36.89
CA ALA A 502 1.18 -6.94 37.10
C ALA A 502 0.62 -7.36 38.47
N GLU A 503 0.82 -8.62 38.87
CA GLU A 503 0.44 -9.10 40.20
C GLU A 503 1.26 -8.42 41.31
N LYS A 504 2.58 -8.28 41.11
CA LYS A 504 3.45 -7.59 42.06
C LYS A 504 3.05 -6.11 42.21
N LEU A 505 2.74 -5.42 41.12
CA LEU A 505 2.29 -4.03 41.14
C LEU A 505 0.98 -3.91 41.93
N GLN A 506 0.01 -4.80 41.72
CA GLN A 506 -1.26 -4.79 42.47
C GLN A 506 -1.03 -4.93 43.99
N VAL A 507 -0.17 -5.85 44.42
CA VAL A 507 0.13 -6.09 45.84
C VAL A 507 0.86 -4.88 46.46
N GLU A 508 1.80 -4.28 45.73
CA GLU A 508 2.62 -3.18 46.22
C GLU A 508 2.00 -1.79 45.99
N GLN A 509 0.86 -1.70 45.30
CA GLN A 509 0.25 -0.44 44.88
C GLN A 509 -0.03 0.51 46.04
N SER A 510 -0.55 0.01 47.17
CA SER A 510 -0.82 0.82 48.37
C SER A 510 0.43 1.46 48.96
N ARG A 511 1.57 0.75 48.88
CA ARG A 511 2.87 1.25 49.33
C ARG A 511 3.43 2.26 48.34
N ILE A 512 3.30 2.00 47.04
CA ILE A 512 3.72 2.92 45.97
C ILE A 512 2.95 4.24 46.09
N SER A 513 1.62 4.19 46.18
CA SER A 513 0.77 5.37 46.31
C SER A 513 1.08 6.21 47.55
N ALA A 514 1.48 5.57 48.66
CA ALA A 514 1.87 6.28 49.87
C ALA A 514 3.23 7.00 49.76
N GLN A 515 4.08 6.59 48.82
CA GLN A 515 5.40 7.20 48.56
C GLN A 515 5.35 8.30 47.49
N ILE A 516 4.30 8.34 46.68
CA ILE A 516 4.12 9.40 45.68
C ILE A 516 3.85 10.73 46.40
N PRO A 517 4.62 11.80 46.12
CA PRO A 517 4.38 13.09 46.73
C PRO A 517 3.06 13.70 46.26
N VAL A 518 2.39 14.43 47.15
CA VAL A 518 1.11 15.11 46.87
C VAL A 518 1.28 16.18 45.79
N SER A 519 2.44 16.84 45.74
CA SER A 519 2.78 17.85 44.75
C SER A 519 4.06 17.48 44.02
N LEU A 520 4.02 17.55 42.68
CA LEU A 520 5.19 17.36 41.81
C LEU A 520 6.00 18.65 41.61
N ARG A 521 5.70 19.70 42.37
CA ARG A 521 6.40 20.98 42.37
C ARG A 521 7.47 21.03 43.46
N ASP A 522 8.60 21.67 43.16
CA ASP A 522 9.68 21.93 44.10
C ASP A 522 10.23 20.65 44.74
N VAL A 523 10.39 19.61 43.92
CA VAL A 523 10.78 18.26 44.38
C VAL A 523 12.10 18.29 45.14
N GLN A 524 13.08 19.10 44.71
CA GLN A 524 14.36 19.24 45.43
C GLN A 524 14.18 19.77 46.85
N VAL A 525 13.25 20.70 47.08
CA VAL A 525 12.97 21.26 48.41
C VAL A 525 12.34 20.19 49.29
N GLN A 526 11.40 19.42 48.74
CA GLN A 526 10.77 18.30 49.44
C GLN A 526 11.80 17.23 49.82
N LEU A 527 12.67 16.83 48.88
CA LEU A 527 13.74 15.86 49.14
C LEU A 527 14.74 16.37 50.19
N CYS A 528 15.15 17.64 50.12
CA CYS A 528 16.03 18.23 51.13
C CYS A 528 15.38 18.27 52.53
N SER A 529 14.07 18.50 52.59
CA SER A 529 13.32 18.55 53.84
C SER A 529 13.18 17.16 54.45
N SER A 530 12.84 16.15 53.63
CA SER A 530 12.85 14.74 54.01
C SER A 530 14.23 14.28 54.51
N MET A 531 15.32 14.66 53.82
CA MET A 531 16.68 14.35 54.28
C MET A 531 16.99 14.99 55.64
N ARG A 532 16.55 16.23 55.89
CA ARG A 532 16.71 16.89 57.20
C ARG A 532 15.91 16.18 58.29
N GLU A 533 14.67 15.80 58.03
CA GLU A 533 13.82 15.05 58.97
C GLU A 533 14.42 13.67 59.29
N ASN A 534 14.95 12.98 58.30
CA ASN A 534 15.65 11.70 58.48
C ASN A 534 16.92 11.84 59.32
N VAL A 535 17.68 12.92 59.15
CA VAL A 535 18.88 13.20 59.97
C VAL A 535 18.49 13.58 61.41
N LEU A 536 17.43 14.36 61.60
CA LEU A 536 16.95 14.78 62.92
C LEU A 536 16.40 13.59 63.72
N SER A 537 15.58 12.74 63.09
CA SER A 537 15.04 11.51 63.71
C SER A 537 16.14 10.47 64.02
N ALA A 538 17.16 10.36 63.16
CA ALA A 538 18.34 9.53 63.44
C ALA A 538 19.18 10.08 64.62
N SER A 539 19.24 11.40 64.80
CA SER A 539 19.94 12.06 65.90
C SER A 539 19.20 11.94 67.24
N GLU A 540 17.87 12.04 67.24
CA GLU A 540 17.02 11.84 68.43
C GLU A 540 17.01 10.38 68.90
N THR A 541 17.00 9.43 67.97
CA THR A 541 17.18 8.00 68.29
C THR A 541 18.59 7.67 68.77
N MET A 542 19.63 8.32 68.24
CA MET A 542 20.99 8.22 68.80
C MET A 542 21.10 8.81 70.21
N LYS A 543 20.47 9.97 70.47
CA LYS A 543 20.46 10.59 71.82
C LYS A 543 19.67 9.77 72.85
N THR A 544 18.61 9.08 72.46
CA THR A 544 17.86 8.17 73.35
C THR A 544 18.52 6.81 73.52
N SER A 545 19.37 6.37 72.57
CA SER A 545 20.14 5.11 72.65
C SER A 545 21.44 5.20 73.46
N LEU A 546 21.89 6.40 73.83
CA LEU A 546 23.10 6.57 74.66
C LEU A 546 22.86 6.28 76.16
N ASP A 547 21.61 6.24 76.61
CA ASP A 547 21.25 5.99 78.02
C ASP A 547 20.60 4.62 78.31
N SER A 548 20.47 3.71 77.34
CA SER A 548 20.06 2.34 77.66
C SER A 548 20.56 1.24 76.70
N LEU A 549 21.41 0.38 77.28
CA LEU A 549 21.93 -0.93 76.83
C LEU A 549 23.16 -1.04 75.89
N PRO A 550 24.01 -2.08 76.06
CA PRO A 550 25.29 -2.24 75.37
C PRO A 550 25.14 -2.71 73.91
N ASN A 551 26.05 -2.21 73.08
CA ASN A 551 26.16 -2.31 71.61
C ASN A 551 26.21 -3.71 70.95
N TYR A 552 25.91 -4.82 71.64
CA TYR A 552 25.93 -6.17 71.02
C TYR A 552 24.53 -6.78 70.79
N LEU A 553 23.46 -6.10 71.22
CA LEU A 553 22.06 -6.54 71.05
C LEU A 553 21.27 -5.73 70.02
N ALA A 554 21.94 -4.97 69.14
CA ALA A 554 21.30 -4.38 67.97
C ALA A 554 20.84 -5.51 67.05
N LYS A 555 19.65 -6.06 67.32
CA LYS A 555 18.88 -6.86 66.38
C LYS A 555 18.70 -5.99 65.15
N HIS A 556 19.56 -6.17 64.17
CA HIS A 556 19.27 -5.79 62.79
C HIS A 556 17.83 -6.21 62.51
N PRO A 557 16.93 -5.31 62.10
CA PRO A 557 15.59 -5.72 61.76
C PRO A 557 15.72 -6.64 60.54
N LYS A 558 15.63 -7.95 60.77
CA LYS A 558 15.41 -8.99 59.76
C LYS A 558 14.00 -8.87 59.18
N ARG A 559 13.51 -7.65 58.87
CA ARG A 559 12.50 -7.51 57.83
C ARG A 559 13.28 -7.70 56.54
N ARG A 560 13.05 -8.83 55.86
CA ARG A 560 13.47 -8.99 54.47
C ARG A 560 12.81 -7.83 53.71
N PHE A 561 13.57 -6.76 53.43
CA PHE A 561 13.14 -5.74 52.49
C PHE A 561 13.15 -6.44 51.13
N SER A 562 12.02 -7.04 50.75
CA SER A 562 11.82 -7.38 49.34
C SER A 562 11.92 -6.06 48.58
N GLN A 563 12.80 -6.02 47.59
CA GLN A 563 12.96 -4.85 46.75
C GLN A 563 11.64 -4.66 46.00
N SER A 564 10.92 -3.59 46.36
CA SER A 564 9.66 -3.23 45.74
C SER A 564 9.89 -2.90 44.27
N LEU A 565 8.85 -3.04 43.47
CA LEU A 565 8.80 -2.55 42.11
C LEU A 565 9.14 -1.06 42.14
N ARG A 566 10.12 -0.67 41.33
CA ARG A 566 10.55 0.73 41.27
C ARG A 566 9.65 1.45 40.28
N THR A 567 8.90 2.42 40.79
CA THR A 567 8.13 3.34 39.93
C THR A 567 8.70 4.75 40.02
N MET A 568 8.49 5.57 38.99
CA MET A 568 9.21 6.84 38.88
C MET A 568 8.84 7.82 39.99
N LEU A 569 7.55 8.04 40.23
CA LEU A 569 7.08 9.02 41.21
C LEU A 569 7.31 8.58 42.65
N SER A 570 7.31 7.27 42.93
CA SER A 570 7.64 6.75 44.26
C SER A 570 9.15 6.72 44.55
N GLN A 571 9.99 6.72 43.51
CA GLN A 571 11.45 6.58 43.63
C GLN A 571 12.21 7.84 43.20
N LEU A 572 11.63 9.03 43.36
CA LEU A 572 12.29 10.30 43.03
C LEU A 572 13.60 10.50 43.82
N GLU A 573 13.66 10.07 45.08
CA GLU A 573 14.89 10.12 45.89
C GLU A 573 16.01 9.23 45.29
N TYR A 574 15.66 8.00 44.89
CA TYR A 574 16.59 7.10 44.20
C TYR A 574 17.07 7.70 42.88
N LEU A 575 16.17 8.23 42.07
CA LEU A 575 16.50 8.83 40.77
C LEU A 575 17.38 10.07 40.92
N ASN A 576 17.19 10.88 41.97
CA ASN A 576 18.05 12.03 42.26
C ASN A 576 19.49 11.63 42.66
N SER A 577 19.68 10.40 43.15
CA SER A 577 21.01 9.85 43.48
C SER A 577 21.74 9.22 42.28
N MET A 578 21.07 9.06 41.14
CA MET A 578 21.66 8.48 39.93
C MET A 578 22.45 9.53 39.13
N ASP A 579 23.56 9.12 38.53
CA ASP A 579 24.35 9.98 37.65
C ASP A 579 23.65 10.17 36.28
N SER A 580 22.99 9.13 35.77
CA SER A 580 22.39 9.13 34.43
C SER A 580 21.10 8.32 34.35
N VAL A 581 20.14 8.82 33.58
CA VAL A 581 18.83 8.18 33.35
C VAL A 581 18.62 8.00 31.85
N PHE A 582 18.32 6.78 31.44
CA PHE A 582 17.96 6.44 30.06
C PHE A 582 16.44 6.29 29.95
N LEU A 583 15.82 7.03 29.04
CA LEU A 583 14.42 6.89 28.68
C LEU A 583 14.30 6.00 27.45
N LEU A 584 13.58 4.89 27.56
CA LEU A 584 13.37 3.95 26.46
C LEU A 584 12.26 4.43 25.52
N HIS A 585 12.40 4.11 24.23
CA HIS A 585 11.37 4.31 23.22
C HIS A 585 11.30 3.10 22.29
N SER A 586 10.08 2.68 21.95
CA SER A 586 9.72 1.55 21.08
C SER A 586 10.40 1.60 19.72
N SER A 587 10.57 2.79 19.14
CA SER A 587 11.20 2.99 17.84
C SER A 587 12.61 2.39 17.78
N LEU A 588 13.31 2.28 18.91
CA LEU A 588 14.63 1.64 18.99
C LEU A 588 14.63 0.19 18.48
N MET A 589 13.52 -0.54 18.61
CA MET A 589 13.39 -1.97 18.27
C MET A 589 13.10 -2.26 16.79
N THR A 590 13.23 -1.26 15.90
CA THR A 590 13.02 -1.41 14.45
C THR A 590 13.79 -2.54 13.76
N THR A 591 14.97 -2.93 14.25
CA THR A 591 15.79 -3.97 13.60
C THR A 591 16.55 -4.91 14.54
N SER A 592 16.85 -4.47 15.77
CA SER A 592 17.64 -5.25 16.73
C SER A 592 17.42 -4.72 18.16
N THR A 593 17.65 -5.58 19.14
CA THR A 593 17.61 -5.29 20.58
C THR A 593 18.98 -4.95 21.19
N ASP A 594 20.07 -4.95 20.39
CA ASP A 594 21.45 -4.78 20.89
C ASP A 594 21.64 -3.52 21.75
N GLN A 595 21.00 -2.42 21.36
CA GLN A 595 21.09 -1.16 22.09
C GLN A 595 20.38 -1.24 23.45
N LEU A 596 19.23 -1.92 23.54
CA LEU A 596 18.55 -2.17 24.80
C LEU A 596 19.39 -3.05 25.71
N ILE A 597 19.95 -4.15 25.17
CA ILE A 597 20.84 -5.03 25.92
C ILE A 597 22.03 -4.23 26.47
N SER A 598 22.61 -3.34 25.66
CA SER A 598 23.71 -2.49 26.10
C SER A 598 23.31 -1.48 27.19
N ALA A 599 22.07 -0.99 27.19
CA ALA A 599 21.53 -0.13 28.25
C ALA A 599 21.36 -0.92 29.55
N VAL A 600 20.73 -2.10 29.46
CA VAL A 600 20.51 -2.99 30.60
C VAL A 600 21.82 -3.45 31.25
N ARG A 601 22.86 -3.67 30.45
CA ARG A 601 24.21 -4.02 30.96
C ARG A 601 24.85 -2.94 31.83
N ARG A 602 24.36 -1.70 31.76
CA ARG A 602 24.86 -0.59 32.59
C ARG A 602 24.14 -0.48 33.94
N LEU A 603 22.93 -1.00 34.06
CA LEU A 603 22.12 -0.93 35.30
C LEU A 603 22.82 -1.52 36.54
N PRO A 604 23.59 -2.63 36.46
CA PRO A 604 24.31 -3.16 37.61
C PRO A 604 25.39 -2.24 38.20
N THR A 605 25.76 -1.15 37.52
CA THR A 605 26.74 -0.17 38.03
C THR A 605 26.20 0.64 39.21
N GLY A 606 24.88 0.70 39.40
CA GLY A 606 24.23 1.47 40.46
C GLY A 606 24.22 2.99 40.24
N LYS A 607 24.72 3.47 39.09
CA LYS A 607 24.77 4.90 38.71
C LYS A 607 23.84 5.26 37.56
N ASP A 608 23.42 4.25 36.81
CA ASP A 608 22.58 4.35 35.62
C ASP A 608 21.20 3.76 35.93
N SER A 609 20.14 4.44 35.52
CA SER A 609 18.76 3.95 35.58
C SER A 609 18.13 3.90 34.20
N LEU A 610 17.19 2.98 33.98
CA LEU A 610 16.39 2.89 32.76
C LEU A 610 14.92 3.07 33.13
N ILE A 611 14.25 3.99 32.45
CA ILE A 611 12.83 4.28 32.63
C ILE A 611 12.07 3.73 31.41
N VAL A 612 11.02 2.98 31.69
CA VAL A 612 10.10 2.44 30.70
C VAL A 612 8.68 2.85 31.09
N THR A 613 7.94 3.43 30.15
CA THR A 613 6.55 3.88 30.36
C THR A 613 5.56 2.80 29.92
N SER A 614 4.33 2.88 30.43
CA SER A 614 3.24 1.99 30.00
C SER A 614 2.89 2.24 28.54
N SER A 615 2.93 3.49 28.08
CA SER A 615 2.77 3.83 26.66
C SER A 615 3.88 3.23 25.77
N CYS A 616 5.13 3.16 26.24
CA CYS A 616 6.21 2.48 25.52
C CYS A 616 5.98 0.95 25.43
N LEU A 617 5.50 0.33 26.51
CA LEU A 617 5.17 -1.10 26.53
C LEU A 617 4.00 -1.44 25.60
N ARG A 618 2.96 -0.59 25.58
CA ARG A 618 1.84 -0.69 24.63
C ARG A 618 2.35 -0.64 23.18
N GLU A 619 3.19 0.33 22.84
CA GLU A 619 3.73 0.45 21.49
C GLU A 619 4.61 -0.74 21.09
N LEU A 620 5.40 -1.29 22.02
CA LEU A 620 6.17 -2.51 21.79
C LEU A 620 5.26 -3.72 21.55
N SER A 621 4.18 -3.87 22.33
CA SER A 621 3.24 -4.98 22.18
C SER A 621 2.49 -4.88 20.86
N VAL A 622 1.92 -3.73 20.52
CA VAL A 622 1.24 -3.49 19.24
C VAL A 622 2.16 -3.81 18.05
N LYS A 623 3.37 -3.23 18.01
CA LYS A 623 4.35 -3.48 16.94
C LYS A 623 4.81 -4.94 16.86
N SER A 624 4.79 -5.67 17.98
CA SER A 624 5.14 -7.09 18.00
C SER A 624 4.13 -7.98 17.28
N PHE A 625 2.86 -7.57 17.20
CA PHE A 625 1.80 -8.29 16.50
C PHE A 625 1.55 -7.77 15.08
N THR A 626 1.53 -6.45 14.88
CA THR A 626 1.00 -5.83 13.65
C THR A 626 2.06 -5.36 12.65
N SER A 627 3.35 -5.29 13.01
CA SER A 627 4.37 -4.85 12.05
C SER A 627 4.54 -5.86 10.90
N PRO A 628 4.63 -5.44 9.62
CA PRO A 628 4.87 -6.35 8.49
C PRO A 628 6.30 -6.89 8.49
N LYS A 629 7.22 -6.27 9.24
CA LYS A 629 8.61 -6.72 9.33
C LYS A 629 8.76 -7.74 10.44
N ILE A 630 8.97 -9.00 10.05
CA ILE A 630 9.20 -10.12 11.00
C ILE A 630 10.31 -9.79 12.01
N LYS A 631 11.42 -9.20 11.55
CA LYS A 631 12.55 -8.81 12.41
C LYS A 631 12.18 -7.78 13.48
N GLU A 632 11.28 -6.86 13.16
CA GLU A 632 10.79 -5.86 14.12
C GLU A 632 9.87 -6.53 15.14
N ARG A 633 8.99 -7.44 14.70
CA ARG A 633 8.15 -8.23 15.59
C ARG A 633 8.98 -9.03 16.61
N GLU A 634 9.99 -9.74 16.13
CA GLU A 634 10.92 -10.52 16.96
C GLU A 634 11.70 -9.63 17.94
N ALA A 635 12.22 -8.48 17.46
CA ALA A 635 12.95 -7.54 18.32
C ALA A 635 12.06 -6.93 19.41
N CYS A 636 10.82 -6.54 19.08
CA CYS A 636 9.86 -6.04 20.07
C CYS A 636 9.49 -7.11 21.10
N LYS A 637 9.24 -8.35 20.66
CA LYS A 637 8.95 -9.47 21.57
C LYS A 637 10.10 -9.76 22.53
N GLN A 638 11.33 -9.78 22.02
CA GLN A 638 12.52 -9.95 22.85
C GLN A 638 12.74 -8.74 23.78
N ALA A 639 12.43 -7.52 23.34
CA ALA A 639 12.51 -6.34 24.20
C ALA A 639 11.54 -6.43 25.38
N LEU A 640 10.29 -6.88 25.15
CA LEU A 640 9.31 -7.12 26.22
C LEU A 640 9.82 -8.13 27.25
N GLU A 641 10.40 -9.24 26.80
CA GLU A 641 11.03 -10.25 27.68
C GLU A 641 12.17 -9.66 28.52
N ILE A 642 13.09 -8.91 27.89
CA ILE A 642 14.22 -8.27 28.58
C ILE A 642 13.74 -7.28 29.64
N ILE A 643 12.74 -6.44 29.28
CA ILE A 643 12.20 -5.43 30.18
C ILE A 643 11.49 -6.09 31.36
N ALA A 644 10.69 -7.12 31.11
CA ALA A 644 9.99 -7.86 32.15
C ALA A 644 10.99 -8.43 33.18
N TYR A 645 12.04 -9.10 32.70
CA TYR A 645 13.10 -9.64 33.56
C TYR A 645 13.78 -8.58 34.44
N GLU A 646 14.10 -7.41 33.89
CA GLU A 646 14.80 -6.37 34.64
C GLU A 646 13.88 -5.57 35.59
N LEU A 647 12.57 -5.53 35.31
CA LEU A 647 11.55 -5.01 36.21
C LEU A 647 11.31 -5.96 37.39
N GLU A 648 11.22 -7.27 37.16
CA GLU A 648 11.12 -8.27 38.23
C GLU A 648 12.31 -8.20 39.18
N LYS A 649 13.52 -7.98 38.63
CA LYS A 649 14.75 -7.76 39.40
C LYS A 649 14.84 -6.39 40.08
N GLY A 650 13.94 -5.45 39.78
CA GLY A 650 13.91 -4.12 40.38
C GLY A 650 15.08 -3.23 39.99
N ARG A 651 15.62 -3.37 38.76
CA ARG A 651 16.69 -2.52 38.22
C ARG A 651 16.15 -1.43 37.31
N VAL A 652 15.12 -1.75 36.54
CA VAL A 652 14.38 -0.79 35.69
C VAL A 652 13.31 -0.11 36.52
N VAL A 653 13.02 1.14 36.18
CA VAL A 653 11.95 1.93 36.76
C VAL A 653 10.77 1.95 35.78
N LEU A 654 9.61 1.53 36.24
CA LEU A 654 8.35 1.58 35.47
C LEU A 654 7.67 2.93 35.68
N VAL A 655 7.00 3.46 34.67
CA VAL A 655 5.98 4.50 34.84
C VAL A 655 4.62 3.85 34.56
N PRO A 656 3.88 3.42 35.60
CA PRO A 656 2.52 2.94 35.44
C PRO A 656 1.62 4.03 34.87
N PHE A 657 0.51 3.64 34.24
CA PHE A 657 -0.48 4.57 33.70
C PHE A 657 -1.02 5.54 34.77
N SER A 658 -1.21 5.07 36.00
CA SER A 658 -1.59 5.94 37.13
C SER A 658 -0.57 7.05 37.42
N GLU A 659 0.74 6.79 37.24
CA GLU A 659 1.78 7.80 37.37
C GLU A 659 1.89 8.69 36.12
N GLU A 660 1.61 8.15 34.93
CA GLU A 660 1.47 8.93 33.68
C GLU A 660 0.37 10.01 33.83
N ILE A 661 -0.79 9.65 34.40
CA ILE A 661 -1.89 10.61 34.70
C ILE A 661 -1.42 11.70 35.66
N ARG A 662 -0.69 11.35 36.72
CA ARG A 662 -0.21 12.35 37.68
C ARG A 662 0.81 13.30 37.06
N LEU A 663 1.68 12.77 36.20
CA LEU A 663 2.80 13.49 35.61
C LEU A 663 2.40 14.42 34.44
N HIS A 664 1.65 13.93 33.46
CA HIS A 664 1.36 14.67 32.21
C HIS A 664 0.62 15.98 32.46
N ASP A 665 0.54 16.89 31.48
CA ASP A 665 -0.20 18.14 31.66
C ASP A 665 -1.71 17.92 31.63
N ALA A 666 -2.45 18.59 32.54
CA ALA A 666 -3.90 18.48 32.62
C ALA A 666 -4.57 18.88 31.30
N GLY A 667 -5.49 18.06 30.79
CA GLY A 667 -6.21 18.31 29.55
C GLY A 667 -5.38 18.12 28.27
N ALA A 668 -4.19 17.51 28.36
CA ALA A 668 -3.32 17.26 27.23
C ALA A 668 -3.24 15.77 26.89
N TYR A 669 -3.68 15.41 25.68
CA TYR A 669 -3.42 14.09 25.13
C TYR A 669 -1.91 13.78 25.15
N CYS A 670 -1.56 12.54 25.56
CA CYS A 670 -0.19 12.06 25.57
C CYS A 670 -0.11 10.65 24.97
N ASP A 671 0.71 10.49 23.95
CA ASP A 671 1.17 9.21 23.41
C ASP A 671 2.60 8.89 23.91
N GLU A 672 3.24 7.85 23.37
CA GLU A 672 4.62 7.52 23.70
C GLU A 672 5.59 8.70 23.45
N ASP A 673 5.45 9.36 22.30
CA ASP A 673 6.32 10.45 21.86
C ASP A 673 6.23 11.64 22.83
N LEU A 674 5.02 12.05 23.20
CA LEU A 674 4.77 13.15 24.13
C LEU A 674 5.13 12.77 25.56
N MET A 675 4.81 11.56 26.02
CA MET A 675 5.15 11.10 27.37
C MET A 675 6.67 11.05 27.60
N LEU A 676 7.44 10.61 26.60
CA LEU A 676 8.91 10.66 26.66
C LEU A 676 9.41 12.08 26.97
N TRP A 677 8.87 13.08 26.29
CA TRP A 677 9.28 14.47 26.46
C TRP A 677 8.69 15.12 27.71
N SER A 678 7.50 14.71 28.17
CA SER A 678 6.95 15.09 29.48
C SER A 678 7.89 14.66 30.60
N ILE A 679 8.36 13.40 30.58
CA ILE A 679 9.32 12.89 31.55
C ILE A 679 10.65 13.64 31.43
N ALA A 680 11.19 13.82 30.22
CA ALA A 680 12.45 14.55 30.03
C ALA A 680 12.37 15.99 30.53
N ALA A 681 11.26 16.70 30.27
CA ALA A 681 11.03 18.05 30.77
C ALA A 681 10.90 18.09 32.29
N PHE A 682 10.20 17.11 32.88
CA PHE A 682 10.08 16.97 34.33
C PHE A 682 11.46 16.78 34.99
N PHE A 683 12.30 15.88 34.48
CA PHE A 683 13.66 15.70 34.99
C PHE A 683 14.51 16.96 34.85
N ALA A 684 14.49 17.62 33.68
CA ALA A 684 15.25 18.84 33.45
C ALA A 684 14.85 19.98 34.40
N ARG A 685 13.57 20.02 34.80
CA ARG A 685 13.01 21.05 35.68
C ARG A 685 13.21 20.72 37.16
N GLU A 686 12.89 19.49 37.59
CA GLU A 686 12.86 19.08 39.00
C GLU A 686 14.14 18.37 39.47
N LEU A 687 14.85 17.66 38.59
CA LEU A 687 16.05 16.90 38.90
C LEU A 687 17.22 17.30 37.99
N PRO A 688 17.62 18.59 37.95
CA PRO A 688 18.53 19.13 36.93
C PRO A 688 19.96 18.57 36.99
N LEU A 689 20.34 17.96 38.12
CA LEU A 689 21.66 17.33 38.30
C LEU A 689 21.75 15.93 37.67
N VAL A 690 20.62 15.34 37.28
CA VAL A 690 20.57 14.03 36.65
C VAL A 690 20.75 14.17 35.15
N LYS A 691 21.71 13.44 34.57
CA LYS A 691 21.93 13.49 33.12
C LYS A 691 20.91 12.64 32.38
N VAL A 692 20.04 13.28 31.60
CA VAL A 692 18.97 12.58 30.88
C VAL A 692 19.41 12.18 29.47
N HIS A 693 19.24 10.90 29.18
CA HIS A 693 19.49 10.27 27.91
C HIS A 693 18.21 9.64 27.36
N THR A 694 18.01 9.68 26.05
CA THR A 694 16.88 9.03 25.37
C THR A 694 17.40 8.02 24.35
N LEU A 695 16.79 6.83 24.33
CA LEU A 695 17.15 5.71 23.47
C LEU A 695 16.11 5.55 22.36
N MET A 696 16.31 6.27 21.25
CA MET A 696 15.37 6.36 20.14
C MET A 696 16.04 6.00 18.81
N HIS A 697 15.28 5.49 17.85
CA HIS A 697 15.81 5.22 16.51
C HIS A 697 16.28 6.49 15.78
N SER A 698 17.18 6.31 14.81
CA SER A 698 17.76 7.39 13.99
C SER A 698 16.70 8.29 13.35
N ASP A 699 15.60 7.65 12.99
CA ASP A 699 14.60 8.17 12.07
C ASP A 699 13.28 8.54 12.75
N CYS A 700 13.21 8.33 14.07
CA CYS A 700 12.07 8.73 14.87
C CYS A 700 11.89 10.25 14.81
N THR A 701 10.68 10.71 14.54
CA THR A 701 10.27 12.12 14.45
C THR A 701 10.38 12.83 15.80
N ALA A 702 10.00 12.16 16.90
CA ALA A 702 10.12 12.71 18.25
C ALA A 702 11.55 13.08 18.66
N ARG A 703 12.59 12.65 17.94
CA ARG A 703 14.00 13.03 18.21
C ARG A 703 14.23 14.55 18.16
N THR A 704 13.47 15.30 17.36
CA THR A 704 13.55 16.76 17.31
C THR A 704 12.19 17.36 17.67
N PRO A 705 11.88 17.46 18.97
CA PRO A 705 10.53 17.79 19.46
C PRO A 705 10.09 19.18 19.02
N TYR A 706 10.98 20.17 19.07
CA TYR A 706 10.71 21.57 18.72
C TYR A 706 10.34 21.81 17.25
N ARG A 707 10.40 20.78 16.41
CA ARG A 707 10.00 20.83 14.99
C ARG A 707 8.77 19.98 14.70
N PHE A 708 8.75 18.73 15.18
CA PHE A 708 7.70 17.78 14.82
C PHE A 708 6.55 17.70 15.84
N LEU A 709 6.87 17.83 17.13
CA LEU A 709 5.88 17.76 18.22
C LEU A 709 5.45 19.14 18.72
N LYS A 710 6.11 20.20 18.23
CA LYS A 710 5.76 21.58 18.54
C LYS A 710 4.37 21.90 17.98
N GLY A 711 3.47 22.33 18.85
CA GLY A 711 2.14 22.80 18.46
C GLY A 711 2.16 24.13 17.70
N GLN A 712 0.97 24.66 17.42
CA GLN A 712 0.81 25.97 16.77
C GLN A 712 1.41 27.10 17.63
N HIS A 713 1.71 28.24 16.99
CA HIS A 713 2.33 29.39 17.66
C HIS A 713 1.52 29.85 18.88
N HIS A 714 2.07 29.64 20.08
CA HIS A 714 1.40 29.94 21.33
C HIS A 714 2.08 31.11 22.06
N LEU A 715 1.36 32.23 22.20
CA LEU A 715 1.89 33.47 22.76
C LEU A 715 2.25 33.39 24.24
N LEU A 716 1.69 32.41 24.96
CA LEU A 716 1.96 32.20 26.39
C LEU A 716 3.21 31.34 26.63
N SER A 717 3.75 30.72 25.59
CA SER A 717 4.98 29.94 25.66
C SER A 717 6.20 30.84 25.36
N SER A 718 7.18 30.81 26.26
CA SER A 718 8.48 31.44 26.09
C SER A 718 9.61 30.40 26.12
N THR A 719 10.85 30.82 25.84
CA THR A 719 12.02 29.93 25.98
C THR A 719 12.16 29.40 27.41
N ASN A 720 11.83 30.23 28.41
CA ASN A 720 12.02 29.93 29.82
C ASN A 720 10.91 29.04 30.42
N SER A 721 9.89 28.66 29.64
CA SER A 721 8.78 27.81 30.09
C SER A 721 9.23 26.41 30.56
N LEU A 722 10.45 25.99 30.20
CA LEU A 722 11.03 24.75 30.73
C LEU A 722 11.34 24.85 32.22
N TYR A 723 11.82 26.00 32.69
CA TYR A 723 12.27 26.18 34.08
C TYR A 723 11.19 26.80 34.98
N ASP A 724 10.18 27.41 34.38
CA ASP A 724 9.01 27.86 35.11
C ASP A 724 8.25 26.65 35.68
N LYS A 725 8.05 26.66 37.00
CA LYS A 725 7.39 25.61 37.77
C LYS A 725 5.88 25.61 37.56
N ASP A 726 5.33 26.76 37.18
CA ASP A 726 3.89 26.95 36.96
C ASP A 726 3.48 26.65 35.51
N ALA A 727 4.44 26.58 34.59
CA ALA A 727 4.17 26.27 33.20
C ALA A 727 3.93 24.75 32.98
N PRO A 728 3.06 24.36 32.03
CA PRO A 728 2.90 22.96 31.66
C PRO A 728 4.23 22.37 31.12
N LEU A 729 4.49 21.08 31.35
CA LEU A 729 5.70 20.38 30.92
C LEU A 729 5.89 20.44 29.40
N LEU A 730 4.83 20.21 28.63
CA LEU A 730 4.83 20.19 27.17
C LEU A 730 5.01 21.58 26.55
N SER A 731 4.85 22.68 27.30
CA SER A 731 5.24 24.01 26.82
C SER A 731 6.74 24.11 26.50
N ALA A 732 7.56 23.24 27.10
CA ALA A 732 8.99 23.16 26.82
C ALA A 732 9.29 22.69 25.39
N LEU A 733 8.35 22.05 24.69
CA LEU A 733 8.51 21.63 23.29
C LEU A 733 8.74 22.83 22.36
N TYR A 734 8.28 24.03 22.72
CA TYR A 734 8.44 25.23 21.92
C TYR A 734 9.89 25.75 21.86
N SER A 735 10.73 25.38 22.83
CA SER A 735 12.10 25.85 22.98
C SER A 735 13.13 24.77 22.62
N LYS A 736 14.36 25.20 22.31
CA LYS A 736 15.49 24.28 22.07
C LYS A 736 16.20 23.88 23.36
N GLU A 737 15.81 24.45 24.50
CA GLU A 737 16.46 24.19 25.79
C GLU A 737 16.24 22.73 26.22
N LEU A 738 15.04 22.19 26.02
CA LEU A 738 14.74 20.78 26.29
C LEU A 738 15.67 19.84 25.51
N LYS A 739 15.93 20.18 24.25
CA LYS A 739 16.85 19.43 23.37
C LYS A 739 18.32 19.57 23.81
N LEU A 740 18.69 20.71 24.40
CA LEU A 740 20.04 21.00 24.90
C LEU A 740 20.35 20.18 26.15
N VAL A 741 19.42 20.14 27.11
CA VAL A 741 19.59 19.43 28.38
C VAL A 741 19.38 17.91 28.26
N THR A 742 18.65 17.47 27.23
CA THR A 742 18.37 16.04 26.99
C THR A 742 19.18 15.50 25.81
N HIS A 743 19.94 14.43 26.02
CA HIS A 743 20.82 13.88 25.00
C HIS A 743 20.26 12.61 24.35
N HIS A 744 20.25 12.54 23.01
CA HIS A 744 20.01 11.28 22.31
C HIS A 744 21.33 10.54 22.17
N THR A 745 21.42 9.32 22.69
CA THR A 745 22.66 8.55 22.63
C THR A 745 22.42 7.19 21.97
N LYS A 746 23.41 6.74 21.19
CA LYS A 746 23.49 5.36 20.74
C LYS A 746 24.59 4.70 21.57
N LEU A 747 24.20 3.84 22.50
CA LEU A 747 25.09 3.23 23.47
C LEU A 747 26.13 2.32 22.80
N ARG A 748 25.65 1.20 22.25
CA ARG A 748 26.46 0.31 21.41
C ARG A 748 25.61 -0.12 20.23
N THR A 749 25.98 0.34 19.03
CA THR A 749 25.39 -0.20 17.80
C THR A 749 25.92 -1.61 17.55
N ALA A 750 25.12 -2.41 16.84
CA ALA A 750 25.57 -3.68 16.29
C ALA A 750 26.89 -3.53 15.52
N VAL A 751 27.62 -4.63 15.37
CA VAL A 751 28.88 -4.66 14.62
C VAL A 751 28.64 -4.11 13.22
N ARG A 752 29.54 -3.24 12.74
CA ARG A 752 29.40 -2.55 11.45
C ARG A 752 29.82 -3.43 10.26
N ASP A 753 29.73 -4.74 10.41
CA ASP A 753 30.09 -5.68 9.36
C ASP A 753 29.10 -5.57 8.21
N ARG A 754 29.63 -5.49 7.00
CA ARG A 754 28.80 -5.40 5.82
C ARG A 754 28.24 -6.78 5.53
N VAL A 755 26.92 -6.86 5.34
CA VAL A 755 26.27 -8.08 4.83
C VAL A 755 26.93 -8.57 3.54
N ASN A 756 26.83 -9.87 3.26
CA ASN A 756 27.36 -10.43 2.01
C ASN A 756 26.75 -9.72 0.80
N THR A 757 27.60 -9.05 0.02
CA THR A 757 27.21 -8.30 -1.20
C THR A 757 27.77 -8.93 -2.49
N LEU A 758 28.29 -10.16 -2.43
CA LEU A 758 28.79 -10.88 -3.60
C LEU A 758 27.66 -11.19 -4.60
N HIS A 759 26.49 -11.55 -4.09
CA HIS A 759 25.34 -11.97 -4.89
C HIS A 759 24.49 -10.82 -5.44
N TYR A 760 24.84 -9.56 -5.16
CA TYR A 760 24.20 -8.40 -5.76
C TYR A 760 24.94 -7.97 -7.03
N TYR A 761 24.25 -7.21 -7.88
CA TYR A 761 24.87 -6.56 -9.03
C TYR A 761 26.09 -5.73 -8.62
N ASN A 762 27.19 -5.94 -9.33
CA ASN A 762 28.41 -5.18 -9.14
C ASN A 762 28.98 -4.77 -10.51
N PRO A 763 29.16 -3.47 -10.77
CA PRO A 763 29.58 -2.99 -12.08
C PRO A 763 30.99 -3.46 -12.47
N VAL A 764 31.86 -3.76 -11.50
CA VAL A 764 33.20 -4.30 -11.74
C VAL A 764 33.12 -5.78 -12.11
N ARG A 765 32.37 -6.58 -11.35
CA ARG A 765 32.18 -8.03 -11.63
C ARG A 765 31.42 -8.27 -12.93
N ALA A 766 30.45 -7.42 -13.25
CA ALA A 766 29.65 -7.52 -14.47
C ALA A 766 30.48 -7.51 -15.76
N ARG A 767 31.68 -6.88 -15.74
CA ARG A 767 32.62 -6.86 -16.87
C ARG A 767 33.22 -8.23 -17.20
N PHE A 768 33.25 -9.15 -16.24
CA PHE A 768 33.83 -10.48 -16.41
C PHE A 768 32.81 -11.53 -16.87
N VAL A 769 31.51 -11.20 -16.87
CA VAL A 769 30.41 -12.14 -17.20
C VAL A 769 30.54 -12.67 -18.63
N TYR A 770 30.77 -11.79 -19.60
CA TYR A 770 30.91 -12.14 -21.02
C TYR A 770 32.36 -12.04 -21.51
N ARG A 771 33.34 -11.93 -20.61
CA ARG A 771 34.75 -11.80 -20.98
C ARG A 771 35.33 -13.18 -21.29
N ARG A 772 36.08 -13.29 -22.39
CA ARG A 772 36.83 -14.50 -22.73
C ARG A 772 37.96 -14.71 -21.72
N ASP A 773 38.02 -15.90 -21.14
CA ASP A 773 38.96 -16.30 -20.09
C ASP A 773 39.72 -17.59 -20.44
N LYS A 774 39.77 -17.96 -21.74
CA LYS A 774 40.46 -19.16 -22.23
C LYS A 774 41.91 -19.26 -21.74
N ALA A 775 42.65 -18.15 -21.68
CA ALA A 775 44.04 -18.14 -21.21
C ALA A 775 44.20 -18.21 -19.68
N LEU A 776 43.12 -18.14 -18.91
CA LEU A 776 43.15 -18.15 -17.44
C LEU A 776 42.99 -19.56 -16.85
N PHE A 777 42.67 -20.57 -17.67
CA PHE A 777 42.45 -21.94 -17.23
C PHE A 777 43.25 -22.91 -18.10
N ASP A 778 43.75 -23.97 -17.47
CA ASP A 778 44.50 -25.04 -18.13
C ASP A 778 43.66 -26.33 -18.22
N LYS A 779 43.16 -26.80 -17.07
CA LYS A 779 42.45 -28.10 -16.98
C LYS A 779 40.93 -28.00 -16.87
N TYR A 780 40.42 -26.90 -16.31
CA TYR A 780 39.00 -26.76 -15.95
C TYR A 780 38.34 -25.62 -16.73
N HIS A 781 38.31 -25.75 -18.06
CA HIS A 781 37.56 -24.82 -18.89
C HIS A 781 36.06 -24.98 -18.66
N VAL A 782 35.42 -23.90 -18.22
CA VAL A 782 33.96 -23.84 -18.04
C VAL A 782 33.40 -22.82 -19.02
N THR A 783 32.46 -23.23 -19.86
CA THR A 783 31.77 -22.32 -20.77
C THR A 783 30.96 -21.30 -19.97
N ALA A 784 31.16 -20.02 -20.26
CA ALA A 784 30.47 -18.91 -19.60
C ALA A 784 30.54 -18.96 -18.06
N ARG A 785 31.73 -19.26 -17.50
CA ARG A 785 31.97 -19.45 -16.06
C ARG A 785 31.29 -18.44 -15.13
N ASN A 786 31.32 -17.15 -15.49
CA ASN A 786 30.79 -16.06 -14.65
C ASN A 786 29.32 -15.72 -14.96
N LEU A 787 28.74 -16.33 -15.99
CA LEU A 787 27.33 -16.17 -16.37
C LEU A 787 26.52 -17.22 -15.62
N ALA A 788 25.78 -16.79 -14.60
CA ALA A 788 24.73 -17.61 -14.03
C ALA A 788 23.47 -17.45 -14.91
N PRO A 789 22.99 -18.51 -15.59
CA PRO A 789 21.86 -18.41 -16.52
C PRO A 789 20.57 -18.03 -15.76
N GLY A 790 19.83 -17.07 -16.29
CA GLY A 790 18.64 -16.52 -15.64
C GLY A 790 18.91 -15.52 -14.50
N PHE A 791 20.16 -15.18 -14.21
CA PHE A 791 20.51 -14.17 -13.21
C PHE A 791 21.16 -12.95 -13.83
N SER A 792 20.71 -11.75 -13.45
CA SER A 792 21.22 -10.53 -14.08
C SER A 792 22.72 -10.33 -13.79
N ARG A 793 23.55 -10.45 -14.84
CA ARG A 793 25.02 -10.28 -14.78
C ARG A 793 25.71 -11.10 -13.68
N GLY A 794 25.19 -12.31 -13.40
CA GLY A 794 25.75 -13.22 -12.39
C GLY A 794 25.41 -12.88 -10.94
N GLY A 795 24.49 -11.92 -10.69
CA GLY A 795 24.00 -11.62 -9.35
C GLY A 795 22.90 -12.59 -8.92
N LEU A 796 23.22 -13.56 -8.04
CA LEU A 796 22.26 -14.57 -7.56
C LEU A 796 21.03 -14.01 -6.83
N LYS A 797 21.08 -12.78 -6.32
CA LYS A 797 19.90 -12.13 -5.73
C LYS A 797 18.94 -11.51 -6.73
N HIS A 798 19.29 -11.52 -8.02
CA HIS A 798 18.47 -10.98 -9.11
C HIS A 798 18.06 -12.13 -10.04
N ASP A 799 17.22 -13.04 -9.53
CA ASP A 799 16.71 -14.20 -10.26
C ASP A 799 15.56 -13.80 -11.19
N TRP A 800 15.71 -14.07 -12.49
CA TRP A 800 14.72 -13.78 -13.52
C TRP A 800 14.05 -15.03 -14.09
N ARG A 801 14.35 -16.21 -13.54
CA ARG A 801 13.82 -17.49 -14.02
C ARG A 801 12.37 -17.69 -13.57
N GLY A 802 11.60 -18.38 -14.42
CA GLY A 802 10.18 -18.65 -14.18
C GLY A 802 9.34 -17.37 -14.07
N LEU A 803 9.76 -16.31 -14.77
CA LEU A 803 9.06 -15.05 -14.93
C LEU A 803 8.82 -14.84 -16.43
N GLY A 804 7.75 -14.12 -16.82
CA GLY A 804 7.41 -13.80 -18.22
C GLY A 804 8.35 -12.80 -18.91
N VAL A 805 9.67 -13.00 -18.81
CA VAL A 805 10.65 -12.17 -19.53
C VAL A 805 10.66 -12.61 -20.99
N TYR A 806 10.12 -11.79 -21.89
CA TYR A 806 10.04 -12.15 -23.30
C TYR A 806 11.40 -12.07 -24.00
N THR A 807 11.98 -13.22 -24.37
CA THR A 807 13.22 -13.32 -25.17
C THR A 807 13.04 -14.37 -26.29
N PRO A 808 12.46 -14.01 -27.43
CA PRO A 808 12.02 -14.97 -28.46
C PRO A 808 13.13 -15.86 -29.01
N ASP A 809 14.34 -15.34 -29.08
CA ASP A 809 15.51 -15.92 -29.74
C ASP A 809 16.64 -16.28 -28.75
N HIS A 810 16.36 -16.24 -27.44
CA HIS A 810 17.35 -16.58 -26.41
C HIS A 810 16.81 -17.62 -25.41
N PRO A 811 17.60 -18.67 -25.10
CA PRO A 811 17.16 -19.70 -24.19
C PRO A 811 17.05 -19.18 -22.75
N GLN A 812 16.04 -19.67 -22.03
CA GLN A 812 15.88 -19.45 -20.61
C GLN A 812 15.86 -20.78 -19.86
N VAL A 813 16.29 -20.74 -18.61
CA VAL A 813 16.33 -21.91 -17.72
C VAL A 813 15.16 -21.86 -16.73
N PRO A 814 14.59 -23.01 -16.34
CA PRO A 814 13.48 -23.06 -15.40
C PRO A 814 13.90 -22.57 -14.01
N TYR A 815 12.90 -22.13 -13.23
CA TYR A 815 13.11 -21.68 -11.86
C TYR A 815 13.26 -22.87 -10.93
N THR A 816 14.36 -22.87 -10.17
CA THR A 816 14.58 -23.76 -9.03
C THR A 816 14.92 -22.91 -7.80
N PRO A 817 14.25 -23.10 -6.65
CA PRO A 817 14.53 -22.33 -5.45
C PRO A 817 16.00 -22.44 -5.02
N ILE A 818 16.64 -21.30 -4.79
CA ILE A 818 18.04 -21.23 -4.37
C ILE A 818 18.13 -21.66 -2.90
N THR A 819 19.04 -22.58 -2.59
CA THR A 819 19.26 -23.02 -1.19
C THR A 819 19.88 -21.89 -0.35
N LYS A 820 19.51 -21.80 0.94
CA LYS A 820 20.04 -20.75 1.84
C LYS A 820 21.57 -20.72 1.87
N VAL A 821 22.21 -21.88 1.85
CA VAL A 821 23.68 -22.06 1.77
C VAL A 821 24.28 -21.33 0.57
N GLN A 822 23.69 -21.44 -0.62
CA GLN A 822 24.17 -20.76 -1.83
C GLN A 822 23.99 -19.23 -1.79
N SER A 823 23.14 -18.72 -0.89
CA SER A 823 22.86 -17.29 -0.73
C SER A 823 23.60 -16.62 0.44
N GLU A 824 24.03 -17.40 1.44
CA GLU A 824 24.64 -16.93 2.70
C GLU A 824 26.09 -17.43 2.90
N GLU A 825 26.39 -18.69 2.56
CA GLU A 825 27.70 -19.31 2.79
C GLU A 825 28.60 -19.30 1.55
N SER A 826 29.44 -18.27 1.47
CA SER A 826 30.73 -18.37 0.77
C SER A 826 31.78 -17.51 1.47
N SER A 827 31.87 -17.65 2.80
CA SER A 827 32.89 -17.00 3.62
C SER A 827 33.60 -17.95 4.60
N VAL A 828 33.60 -19.26 4.35
CA VAL A 828 34.50 -20.22 5.01
C VAL A 828 34.91 -21.28 3.98
N ASN A 829 36.21 -21.60 3.97
CA ASN A 829 36.97 -22.49 3.08
C ASN A 829 37.65 -21.83 1.87
N VAL A 830 38.62 -20.95 2.15
CA VAL A 830 39.97 -21.04 1.57
C VAL A 830 40.97 -20.92 2.70
#